data_AF-A0A8H7XJU9-F1
#
_entry.id   AF-A0A8H7XJU9-F1
#
_cell.length_a   1.000
_cell.length_b   1.000
_cell.length_c   1.000
_cell.angle_alpha   90.00
_cell.angle_beta   90.00
_cell.angle_gamma   90.00
#
_symmetry.space_group_name_H-M   'P 1'
#
loop_
_entity.id
_entity.type
_entity.pdbx_description
1 polymer ?
#
loop_
_entity_poly.entity_id
_entity_poly.type
_entity_poly.pdbx_seq_one_letter_code
_entity_poly.pdbx_strand_id
1 'polypeptide(L)'
;MLGAMSSPSAPISTIDPNINRTISYWFDGPDPMKKWFRGGVTVDEEIRAQFLPLVEQARDNQLTSWTEDPRGSLALIVLLDQFPRNLYRGSPSSYSSDSMALDVASKGIARGQHKEVTKLQMHAFYLPFMHAENLISQIAAVSFLESLVEKCEPDSEIQDGALQLAGGSTVASLFLSTSDFPGVIRAGQDLSADFGRITGNNLTIINKDQKSTDTSPTSGSVIIAGTIGKSTLINSLIAEGKIDVSSTKGKWESFQTQIIANPMPGLASALVIAGSGKRGTIYGIYDISEQIGVSPWYWFADVAPMQQSKVFALAEPKIQGPPSVMYRGIFLNDEQPALTNWVNEKYGRPGYVSGFYVRVFELLLRLRANYLWPTMWDSMFAVDDVKNQRLADEYGIVMGTSHTEPLMRATKEQQTQMSGSWDWSSNKNNIIKFLTDGVKRAKPYESLYTMGMRGSADTASSTLNAERLADVVANQQKILTSVLGGNLSDIPQMWCLYKEVGGYYQKGLRVPPDITLLWSDDNVGNMQRLPIPSELGRAGGAGVYYHFDYVGDPRNYKWINTISPQKTWEQLHMTYAREARQIWIVNVGDLKPLEIPINHFMDMAYDMSQFQTPESVGIWESQWAAREFGAALSPAIASIIDRYGRYAARRKYELLDASIFSVVNYNEGDVVLREWETMVADAQKIYDALPAASQPGFFELVLHPCKAGYIVYQLYISTAKNNLYAKQGRVSAAAYGAASVSAYAQDSALASTYHKLLGGKWNHMMDQTHIGYTNWQQPASNSMPAQQYPAKNTNSPPGVYVDGGSSSSTLPEMYPYSPTRWIDIYSKSNTTTKFTVSSDPWVLATPSSGQLTPPDLTSDQRVLVSIDWKTAPTGTSTSKIMVSAGGTNTTVIVPLRNSNTPAGFTGFVESDKTISIEPEHFSSATYSSEASYGIIPGYGRTLSGVTLFPVMIGTQTPPSSPKLSYNIFIFTATTASITVYCGPSLNTDPSRPLAYALSLDDGAPVKSQYIPITDLGTLPSTWMEGVKFQGYGATTKMAITAGAHILNLWAIEPGVVFQKIVVDLGGVRTSYLGPPESVRI
;
A
#
# COMPACT_ATOMS: atom_id res chain seq x y z
N MET A 1 -20.96 54.38 -10.50
CA MET A 1 -20.78 55.85 -10.44
C MET A 1 -19.56 56.14 -9.60
N LEU A 2 -18.76 57.12 -10.03
CA LEU A 2 -17.58 57.69 -9.36
C LEU A 2 -16.34 56.77 -9.41
N GLY A 3 -15.18 57.18 -9.89
CA GLY A 3 -14.71 58.49 -10.30
C GLY A 3 -13.18 58.46 -10.19
N ALA A 4 -12.49 58.89 -11.25
CA ALA A 4 -11.04 59.03 -11.27
C ALA A 4 -10.58 60.09 -10.25
N MET A 5 -9.52 59.78 -9.52
CA MET A 5 -8.57 60.78 -9.03
C MET A 5 -7.16 60.29 -9.39
N SER A 6 -6.50 61.07 -10.24
CA SER A 6 -5.08 60.98 -10.54
C SER A 6 -4.24 61.73 -9.50
N SER A 7 -2.96 61.35 -9.46
CA SER A 7 -1.75 62.13 -9.10
C SER A 7 -1.07 61.71 -7.79
N PRO A 8 0.28 61.72 -7.69
CA PRO A 8 1.27 62.18 -8.66
C PRO A 8 2.35 61.14 -9.04
N SER A 9 2.78 61.20 -10.29
CA SER A 9 4.12 60.76 -10.69
C SER A 9 5.17 61.69 -10.08
N ALA A 10 6.12 61.10 -9.35
CA ALA A 10 7.41 61.67 -8.98
C ALA A 10 8.45 60.55 -9.12
N PRO A 11 9.72 60.88 -9.37
CA PRO A 11 10.41 60.76 -10.66
C PRO A 11 11.09 59.39 -10.86
N ILE A 12 11.29 59.03 -12.14
CA ILE A 12 12.21 57.98 -12.58
C ILE A 12 13.62 58.35 -12.06
N SER A 13 14.01 57.79 -10.91
CA SER A 13 15.43 57.66 -10.59
C SER A 13 15.95 56.48 -11.41
N THR A 14 16.93 56.78 -12.26
CA THR A 14 17.72 55.84 -13.07
C THR A 14 17.87 54.47 -12.40
N ILE A 15 17.16 53.46 -12.89
CA ILE A 15 17.41 52.05 -12.54
C ILE A 15 18.91 51.82 -12.79
N ASP A 16 19.64 51.39 -11.77
CA ASP A 16 21.06 51.06 -11.89
C ASP A 16 21.23 50.13 -13.11
N PRO A 17 22.01 50.50 -14.13
CA PRO A 17 22.14 49.71 -15.35
C PRO A 17 22.62 48.28 -15.08
N ASN A 18 23.27 48.04 -13.95
CA ASN A 18 23.70 46.72 -13.53
C ASN A 18 22.53 45.79 -13.15
N ILE A 19 21.37 46.32 -12.73
CA ILE A 19 20.16 45.51 -12.47
C ILE A 19 19.73 44.81 -13.76
N ASN A 20 19.57 45.57 -14.84
CA ASN A 20 19.18 45.01 -16.13
C ASN A 20 20.27 44.12 -16.71
N ARG A 21 21.54 44.48 -16.55
CA ARG A 21 22.66 43.66 -17.00
C ARG A 21 22.68 42.27 -16.33
N THR A 22 22.48 42.21 -15.02
CA THR A 22 22.42 40.94 -14.26
C THR A 22 21.25 40.09 -14.70
N ILE A 23 20.05 40.68 -14.78
CA ILE A 23 18.84 39.95 -15.19
C ILE A 23 18.98 39.43 -16.61
N SER A 24 19.41 40.28 -17.56
CA SER A 24 19.54 39.87 -18.95
C SER A 24 20.62 38.81 -19.15
N TYR A 25 21.73 38.86 -18.42
CA TYR A 25 22.72 37.79 -18.50
C TYR A 25 22.18 36.45 -18.00
N TRP A 26 21.41 36.47 -16.91
CA TRP A 26 20.95 35.25 -16.25
C TRP A 26 19.71 34.63 -16.91
N PHE A 27 18.76 35.45 -17.37
CA PHE A 27 17.48 34.98 -17.90
C PHE A 27 17.36 35.05 -19.42
N ASP A 28 18.16 35.89 -20.11
CA ASP A 28 18.08 36.05 -21.56
C ASP A 28 19.21 35.26 -22.29
N GLY A 29 19.04 35.08 -23.60
CA GLY A 29 19.98 34.39 -24.50
C GLY A 29 19.57 32.96 -24.90
N PRO A 30 20.31 32.31 -25.82
CA PRO A 30 20.02 30.94 -26.23
C PRO A 30 20.32 29.96 -25.08
N ASP A 31 19.29 29.25 -24.62
CA ASP A 31 19.33 28.19 -23.58
C ASP A 31 19.85 28.65 -22.19
N PRO A 32 19.07 29.46 -21.45
CA PRO A 32 19.41 29.85 -20.07
C PRO A 32 19.48 28.65 -19.11
N MET A 33 18.77 27.55 -19.40
CA MET A 33 18.77 26.33 -18.59
C MET A 33 20.17 25.70 -18.50
N LYS A 34 20.98 25.81 -19.56
CA LYS A 34 22.38 25.37 -19.54
C LYS A 34 23.20 26.11 -18.48
N LYS A 35 22.98 27.42 -18.28
CA LYS A 35 23.67 28.22 -17.25
C LYS A 35 23.21 27.81 -15.84
N TRP A 36 21.90 27.57 -15.66
CA TRP A 36 21.31 27.28 -14.36
C TRP A 36 21.64 25.87 -13.86
N PHE A 37 21.60 24.87 -14.73
CA PHE A 37 21.68 23.45 -14.32
C PHE A 37 22.97 22.74 -14.70
N ARG A 38 23.71 23.22 -15.72
CA ARG A 38 24.98 22.58 -16.16
C ARG A 38 26.21 23.40 -15.80
N GLY A 39 26.12 24.73 -15.86
CA GLY A 39 27.25 25.62 -15.61
C GLY A 39 28.48 25.28 -16.48
N GLY A 40 29.67 25.40 -15.91
CA GLY A 40 30.94 24.97 -16.52
C GLY A 40 31.98 26.09 -16.57
N VAL A 41 33.24 25.73 -16.86
CA VAL A 41 34.41 26.64 -16.80
C VAL A 41 34.18 27.94 -17.59
N THR A 42 33.58 27.85 -18.78
CA THR A 42 33.28 29.03 -19.61
C THR A 42 32.27 29.98 -18.94
N VAL A 43 31.21 29.44 -18.32
CA VAL A 43 30.21 30.25 -17.60
C VAL A 43 30.82 30.85 -16.33
N ASP A 44 31.65 30.09 -15.63
CA ASP A 44 32.35 30.55 -14.43
C ASP A 44 33.30 31.73 -14.76
N GLU A 45 34.03 31.66 -15.88
CA GLU A 45 34.91 32.72 -16.37
C GLU A 45 34.14 33.97 -16.82
N GLU A 46 33.02 33.80 -17.53
CA GLU A 46 32.16 34.90 -17.93
C GLU A 46 31.58 35.64 -16.70
N ILE A 47 31.04 34.90 -15.73
CA ILE A 47 30.50 35.48 -14.50
C ILE A 47 31.61 36.18 -13.73
N ARG A 48 32.81 35.59 -13.65
CA ARG A 48 33.98 36.20 -13.00
C ARG A 48 34.40 37.50 -13.66
N ALA A 49 34.53 37.51 -14.98
CA ALA A 49 34.97 38.70 -15.72
C ALA A 49 33.94 39.84 -15.65
N GLN A 50 32.65 39.51 -15.61
CA GLN A 50 31.59 40.50 -15.78
C GLN A 50 30.94 40.96 -14.48
N PHE A 51 30.86 40.11 -13.46
CA PHE A 51 30.00 40.31 -12.29
C PHE A 51 30.69 40.13 -10.94
N LEU A 52 31.95 39.67 -10.88
CA LEU A 52 32.66 39.52 -9.60
C LEU A 52 32.63 40.79 -8.72
N PRO A 53 32.91 42.01 -9.26
CA PRO A 53 32.83 43.23 -8.44
C PRO A 53 31.41 43.51 -7.91
N LEU A 54 30.36 43.15 -8.66
CA LEU A 54 28.97 43.33 -8.23
C LEU A 54 28.57 42.31 -7.16
N VAL A 55 29.06 41.07 -7.26
CA VAL A 55 28.84 40.05 -6.22
C VAL A 55 29.54 40.46 -4.93
N GLU A 56 30.76 40.99 -4.99
CA GLU A 56 31.46 41.52 -3.82
C GLU A 56 30.70 42.71 -3.19
N GLN A 57 30.24 43.67 -4.00
CA GLN A 57 29.39 44.78 -3.52
C GLN A 57 28.07 44.30 -2.89
N ALA A 58 27.42 43.28 -3.47
CA ALA A 58 26.20 42.70 -2.91
C ALA A 58 26.46 42.07 -1.54
N ARG A 59 27.55 41.32 -1.39
CA ARG A 59 27.96 40.66 -0.14
C ARG A 59 28.37 41.66 0.95
N ASP A 60 28.87 42.81 0.55
CA ASP A 60 29.22 43.92 1.45
C ASP A 60 28.02 44.85 1.77
N ASN A 61 26.79 44.45 1.39
CA ASN A 61 25.55 45.24 1.58
C ASN A 61 25.54 46.62 0.89
N GLN A 62 26.38 46.83 -0.12
CA GLN A 62 26.47 48.10 -0.84
C GLN A 62 25.35 48.31 -1.87
N LEU A 63 24.60 47.25 -2.19
CA LEU A 63 23.50 47.25 -3.18
C LEU A 63 22.11 47.16 -2.53
N THR A 64 21.98 47.50 -1.23
CA THR A 64 20.71 47.37 -0.49
C THR A 64 19.55 48.21 -1.06
N SER A 65 19.86 49.35 -1.70
CA SER A 65 18.87 50.18 -2.40
C SER A 65 18.19 49.45 -3.57
N TRP A 66 18.80 48.39 -4.12
CA TRP A 66 18.16 47.58 -5.17
C TRP A 66 16.88 46.89 -4.67
N THR A 67 16.72 46.70 -3.35
CA THR A 67 15.53 46.05 -2.80
C THR A 67 14.26 46.91 -2.84
N GLU A 68 14.37 48.18 -3.23
CA GLU A 68 13.24 49.10 -3.40
C GLU A 68 12.40 48.77 -4.65
N ASP A 69 12.96 48.03 -5.61
CA ASP A 69 12.34 47.70 -6.90
C ASP A 69 12.28 46.16 -7.11
N PRO A 70 11.21 45.60 -7.72
CA PRO A 70 11.10 44.16 -7.96
C PRO A 70 12.24 43.56 -8.79
N ARG A 71 12.71 44.25 -9.83
CA ARG A 71 13.82 43.79 -10.67
C ARG A 71 15.14 43.93 -9.91
N GLY A 72 15.31 45.00 -9.13
CA GLY A 72 16.47 45.16 -8.26
C GLY A 72 16.59 44.04 -7.22
N SER A 73 15.50 43.68 -6.53
CA SER A 73 15.46 42.53 -5.62
C SER A 73 15.81 41.22 -6.33
N LEU A 74 15.26 40.97 -7.52
CA LEU A 74 15.56 39.78 -8.33
C LEU A 74 17.05 39.72 -8.72
N ALA A 75 17.61 40.83 -9.19
CA ALA A 75 19.03 40.91 -9.56
C ALA A 75 19.93 40.65 -8.34
N LEU A 76 19.56 41.19 -7.18
CA LEU A 76 20.31 40.99 -5.95
C LEU A 76 20.25 39.53 -5.46
N ILE A 77 19.10 38.86 -5.59
CA ILE A 77 18.98 37.41 -5.32
C ILE A 77 19.91 36.61 -6.24
N VAL A 78 19.94 36.92 -7.54
CA VAL A 78 20.84 36.23 -8.49
C VAL A 78 22.32 36.44 -8.12
N LEU A 79 22.72 37.65 -7.71
CA LEU A 79 24.09 37.97 -7.27
C LEU A 79 24.48 37.27 -5.97
N LEU A 80 23.53 37.03 -5.06
CA LEU A 80 23.79 36.45 -3.73
C LEU A 80 23.60 34.93 -3.67
N ASP A 81 22.78 34.36 -4.55
CA ASP A 81 22.44 32.93 -4.56
C ASP A 81 23.06 32.23 -5.77
N GLN A 82 22.78 32.69 -6.99
CA GLN A 82 23.13 31.93 -8.19
C GLN A 82 24.58 32.15 -8.68
N PHE A 83 25.08 33.39 -8.71
CA PHE A 83 26.43 33.67 -9.19
C PHE A 83 27.55 33.12 -8.28
N PRO A 84 27.43 33.14 -6.94
CA PRO A 84 28.43 32.55 -6.05
C PRO A 84 28.66 31.05 -6.30
N ARG A 85 27.62 30.30 -6.69
CA ARG A 85 27.69 28.88 -7.07
C ARG A 85 28.60 28.63 -8.28
N ASN A 86 28.79 29.64 -9.14
CA ASN A 86 29.70 29.59 -10.30
C ASN A 86 31.08 30.21 -9.97
N LEU A 87 31.12 31.36 -9.30
CA LEU A 87 32.36 32.08 -8.98
C LEU A 87 33.31 31.28 -8.07
N TYR A 88 32.74 30.56 -7.10
CA TYR A 88 33.45 29.88 -6.02
C TYR A 88 33.26 28.36 -6.01
N ARG A 89 32.88 27.78 -7.15
CA ARG A 89 32.55 26.36 -7.34
C ARG A 89 33.54 25.44 -6.61
N GLY A 90 33.00 24.51 -5.82
CA GLY A 90 33.80 23.55 -5.05
C GLY A 90 34.38 24.10 -3.74
N SER A 91 33.99 25.30 -3.31
CA SER A 91 34.41 25.87 -2.03
C SER A 91 33.22 26.33 -1.17
N PRO A 92 33.38 26.43 0.17
CA PRO A 92 32.35 26.94 1.07
C PRO A 92 31.84 28.34 0.72
N SER A 93 32.66 29.16 0.05
CA SER A 93 32.28 30.50 -0.39
C SER A 93 31.10 30.50 -1.38
N SER A 94 30.77 29.36 -1.99
CA SER A 94 29.60 29.20 -2.87
C SER A 94 28.26 29.45 -2.17
N TYR A 95 28.20 29.23 -0.85
CA TYR A 95 26.96 29.25 -0.04
C TYR A 95 26.97 30.39 0.99
N SER A 96 28.07 31.13 1.08
CA SER A 96 28.33 32.09 2.16
C SER A 96 27.41 33.33 2.17
N SER A 97 26.59 33.51 1.13
CA SER A 97 25.60 34.58 1.01
C SER A 97 24.15 34.07 0.94
N ASP A 98 23.90 32.76 1.13
CA ASP A 98 22.56 32.17 1.02
C ASP A 98 21.58 32.77 2.06
N SER A 99 22.04 33.07 3.27
CA SER A 99 21.22 33.74 4.29
C SER A 99 20.82 35.17 3.89
N MET A 100 21.68 35.89 3.16
CA MET A 100 21.38 37.22 2.63
C MET A 100 20.37 37.13 1.48
N ALA A 101 20.53 36.14 0.59
CA ALA A 101 19.58 35.89 -0.48
C ALA A 101 18.18 35.53 0.06
N LEU A 102 18.13 34.70 1.12
CA LEU A 102 16.89 34.36 1.81
C LEU A 102 16.21 35.58 2.44
N ASP A 103 16.98 36.49 3.05
CA ASP A 103 16.43 37.74 3.61
C ASP A 103 15.86 38.66 2.52
N VAL A 104 16.57 38.85 1.41
CA VAL A 104 16.10 39.63 0.26
C VAL A 104 14.84 39.00 -0.34
N ALA A 105 14.84 37.69 -0.56
CA ALA A 105 13.70 36.96 -1.09
C ALA A 105 12.48 37.04 -0.15
N SER A 106 12.67 36.85 1.14
CA SER A 106 11.60 36.95 2.15
C SER A 106 10.96 38.32 2.18
N LYS A 107 11.77 39.39 2.19
CA LYS A 107 11.28 40.77 2.14
C LYS A 107 10.60 41.09 0.81
N GLY A 108 11.15 40.64 -0.31
CA GLY A 108 10.57 40.80 -1.63
C GLY A 108 9.22 40.08 -1.76
N ILE A 109 9.09 38.88 -1.21
CA ILE A 109 7.82 38.15 -1.18
C ILE A 109 6.79 38.86 -0.31
N ALA A 110 7.17 39.29 0.90
CA ALA A 110 6.30 40.03 1.81
C ALA A 110 5.78 41.35 1.21
N ARG A 111 6.58 42.01 0.36
CA ARG A 111 6.20 43.22 -0.38
C ARG A 111 5.39 42.95 -1.67
N GLY A 112 5.22 41.69 -2.06
CA GLY A 112 4.54 41.33 -3.31
C GLY A 112 5.40 41.45 -4.58
N GLN A 113 6.68 41.82 -4.47
CA GLN A 113 7.57 42.08 -5.61
C GLN A 113 7.74 40.87 -6.54
N HIS A 114 7.77 39.66 -5.99
CA HIS A 114 7.79 38.41 -6.76
C HIS A 114 6.62 38.26 -7.75
N LYS A 115 5.47 38.94 -7.52
CA LYS A 115 4.30 38.92 -8.41
C LYS A 115 4.43 39.91 -9.57
N GLU A 116 5.43 40.77 -9.56
CA GLU A 116 5.67 41.83 -10.55
C GLU A 116 6.75 41.46 -11.58
N VAL A 117 7.27 40.22 -11.51
CA VAL A 117 8.23 39.64 -12.47
C VAL A 117 7.61 38.50 -13.26
N THR A 118 8.28 37.99 -14.29
CA THR A 118 7.75 36.86 -15.08
C THR A 118 7.62 35.59 -14.25
N LYS A 119 6.78 34.62 -14.65
CA LYS A 119 6.63 33.31 -13.96
C LYS A 119 7.98 32.60 -13.75
N LEU A 120 8.84 32.65 -14.76
CA LEU A 120 10.20 32.10 -14.73
C LEU A 120 11.11 32.82 -13.73
N GLN A 121 10.99 34.14 -13.63
CA GLN A 121 11.73 34.96 -12.67
C GLN A 121 11.18 34.82 -11.24
N MET A 122 9.87 34.57 -11.10
CA MET A 122 9.20 34.31 -9.83
C MET A 122 9.80 33.07 -9.14
N HIS A 123 10.16 32.03 -9.91
CA HIS A 123 10.88 30.87 -9.40
C HIS A 123 12.19 31.24 -8.69
N ALA A 124 12.93 32.23 -9.20
CA ALA A 124 14.19 32.66 -8.58
C ALA A 124 13.98 33.34 -7.21
N PHE A 125 12.82 33.91 -6.93
CA PHE A 125 12.47 34.36 -5.58
C PHE A 125 12.26 33.21 -4.59
N TYR A 126 11.95 32.00 -5.09
CA TYR A 126 11.68 30.84 -4.24
C TYR A 126 12.91 29.96 -4.03
N LEU A 127 13.90 30.02 -4.93
CA LEU A 127 15.16 29.27 -4.82
C LEU A 127 15.86 29.44 -3.45
N PRO A 128 15.99 30.65 -2.86
CA PRO A 128 16.61 30.78 -1.54
C PRO A 128 15.88 30.02 -0.42
N PHE A 129 14.56 29.83 -0.53
CA PHE A 129 13.78 29.03 0.41
C PHE A 129 14.03 27.53 0.23
N MET A 130 14.24 27.07 -1.01
CA MET A 130 14.64 25.69 -1.31
C MET A 130 16.04 25.37 -0.80
N HIS A 131 16.96 26.33 -0.91
CA HIS A 131 18.34 26.18 -0.43
C HIS A 131 18.47 26.27 1.09
N ALA A 132 17.45 26.78 1.79
CA ALA A 132 17.49 26.93 3.23
C ALA A 132 17.20 25.60 3.95
N GLU A 133 18.15 25.14 4.76
CA GLU A 133 18.06 23.89 5.52
C GLU A 133 17.21 24.02 6.81
N ASN A 134 15.98 24.55 6.69
CA ASN A 134 15.02 24.59 7.79
C ASN A 134 13.59 24.30 7.33
N LEU A 135 12.81 23.65 8.19
CA LEU A 135 11.47 23.15 7.87
C LEU A 135 10.50 24.26 7.42
N ILE A 136 10.57 25.46 8.03
CA ILE A 136 9.68 26.57 7.71
C ILE A 136 9.91 27.04 6.28
N SER A 137 11.18 27.20 5.88
CA SER A 137 11.53 27.57 4.52
C SER A 137 11.13 26.51 3.50
N GLN A 138 11.24 25.21 3.83
CA GLN A 138 10.81 24.13 2.95
C GLN A 138 9.29 24.11 2.74
N ILE A 139 8.51 24.29 3.82
CA ILE A 139 7.04 24.43 3.72
C ILE A 139 6.66 25.64 2.86
N ALA A 140 7.33 26.78 3.09
CA ALA A 140 7.09 27.99 2.31
C ALA A 140 7.45 27.80 0.83
N ALA A 141 8.60 27.17 0.52
CA ALA A 141 9.03 26.88 -0.85
C ALA A 141 8.00 26.02 -1.59
N VAL A 142 7.54 24.93 -0.97
CA VAL A 142 6.50 24.06 -1.56
C VAL A 142 5.22 24.85 -1.83
N SER A 143 4.71 25.60 -0.85
CA SER A 143 3.49 26.39 -1.01
C SER A 143 3.62 27.45 -2.12
N PHE A 144 4.78 28.11 -2.22
CA PHE A 144 5.03 29.09 -3.28
C PHE A 144 5.12 28.47 -4.66
N LEU A 145 5.73 27.29 -4.78
CA LEU A 145 5.83 26.54 -6.02
C LEU A 145 4.47 25.99 -6.46
N GLU A 146 3.67 25.46 -5.55
CA GLU A 146 2.28 25.05 -5.83
C GLU A 146 1.45 26.23 -6.35
N SER A 147 1.54 27.39 -5.70
CA SER A 147 0.86 28.60 -6.18
C SER A 147 1.39 29.10 -7.53
N LEU A 148 2.67 28.85 -7.85
CA LEU A 148 3.22 29.18 -9.17
C LEU A 148 2.71 28.22 -10.24
N VAL A 149 2.60 26.92 -9.93
CA VAL A 149 2.01 25.90 -10.82
C VAL A 149 0.57 26.26 -11.16
N GLU A 150 -0.25 26.69 -10.20
CA GLU A 150 -1.62 27.17 -10.45
C GLU A 150 -1.68 28.39 -11.39
N LYS A 151 -0.68 29.28 -11.33
CA LYS A 151 -0.60 30.52 -12.14
C LYS A 151 0.04 30.29 -13.50
N CYS A 152 0.85 29.25 -13.64
CA CYS A 152 1.23 28.72 -14.92
C CYS A 152 -0.03 28.09 -15.53
N GLU A 153 -0.88 28.90 -16.20
CA GLU A 153 -1.83 28.31 -17.16
C GLU A 153 -1.04 27.28 -17.97
N PRO A 154 -1.53 26.03 -18.11
CA PRO A 154 -1.00 25.12 -19.09
C PRO A 154 -1.35 25.74 -20.44
N ASP A 155 -0.54 26.70 -20.88
CA ASP A 155 -0.47 27.07 -22.27
C ASP A 155 -0.28 25.74 -22.99
N SER A 156 -1.24 25.47 -23.87
CA SER A 156 -1.22 24.36 -24.80
C SER A 156 -0.09 24.55 -25.80
N GLU A 157 1.16 24.60 -25.34
CA GLU A 157 2.30 24.23 -26.15
C GLU A 157 2.17 22.72 -26.37
N ILE A 158 1.36 22.39 -27.36
CA ILE A 158 1.42 21.10 -28.05
C ILE A 158 2.91 20.91 -28.34
N GLN A 159 3.56 19.96 -27.66
CA GLN A 159 4.96 19.66 -27.92
C GLN A 159 5.17 19.54 -29.43
N ASP A 160 6.21 20.18 -29.96
CA ASP A 160 6.59 20.05 -31.36
C ASP A 160 6.62 18.57 -31.75
N GLY A 161 5.81 18.19 -32.75
CA GLY A 161 5.71 16.82 -33.24
C GLY A 161 4.63 15.94 -32.58
N ALA A 162 3.84 16.45 -31.63
CA ALA A 162 2.70 15.71 -31.09
C ALA A 162 1.56 15.55 -32.11
N LEU A 163 0.88 14.41 -32.08
CA LEU A 163 -0.24 14.08 -32.98
C LEU A 163 -1.57 14.14 -32.22
N GLN A 164 -2.47 15.03 -32.63
CA GLN A 164 -3.81 15.09 -32.04
C GLN A 164 -4.62 13.84 -32.43
N LEU A 165 -5.05 13.05 -31.46
CA LEU A 165 -5.87 11.85 -31.70
C LEU A 165 -7.37 12.12 -31.57
N ALA A 166 -7.77 13.07 -30.72
CA ALA A 166 -9.17 13.44 -30.54
C ALA A 166 -9.34 14.91 -30.09
N GLY A 167 -10.54 15.46 -30.30
CA GLY A 167 -10.96 16.79 -29.81
C GLY A 167 -11.15 17.83 -30.93
N GLY A 168 -12.02 18.81 -30.70
CA GLY A 168 -12.44 19.73 -31.76
C GLY A 168 -13.17 18.99 -32.88
N SER A 169 -12.73 19.14 -34.13
CA SER A 169 -13.21 18.37 -35.28
C SER A 169 -12.43 17.07 -35.53
N THR A 170 -11.42 16.76 -34.71
CA THR A 170 -10.53 15.61 -34.91
C THR A 170 -11.08 14.38 -34.20
N VAL A 171 -11.26 13.29 -34.96
CA VAL A 171 -11.52 11.93 -34.45
C VAL A 171 -10.60 10.98 -35.22
N ALA A 172 -9.65 10.36 -34.52
CA ALA A 172 -8.72 9.46 -35.18
C ALA A 172 -9.41 8.21 -35.74
N SER A 173 -8.84 7.68 -36.83
CA SER A 173 -9.18 6.34 -37.32
C SER A 173 -8.21 5.31 -36.75
N LEU A 174 -8.72 4.13 -36.36
CA LEU A 174 -7.93 3.00 -35.89
C LEU A 174 -7.80 1.95 -37.01
N PHE A 175 -6.57 1.72 -37.47
CA PHE A 175 -6.27 0.75 -38.51
C PHE A 175 -5.76 -0.56 -37.90
N LEU A 176 -6.43 -1.65 -38.26
CA LEU A 176 -6.12 -3.02 -37.83
C LEU A 176 -6.03 -3.92 -39.05
N SER A 177 -5.13 -4.91 -39.02
CA SER A 177 -5.03 -5.93 -40.07
C SER A 177 -6.08 -7.02 -39.82
N THR A 178 -6.83 -7.43 -40.84
CA THR A 178 -7.73 -8.60 -40.76
C THR A 178 -6.96 -9.92 -40.59
N SER A 179 -5.66 -9.94 -40.93
CA SER A 179 -4.78 -11.09 -40.68
C SER A 179 -4.26 -11.20 -39.24
N ASP A 180 -4.50 -10.21 -38.37
CA ASP A 180 -4.00 -10.23 -36.98
C ASP A 180 -4.78 -11.23 -36.09
N PHE A 181 -4.43 -11.33 -34.82
CA PHE A 181 -5.14 -12.18 -33.86
C PHE A 181 -6.55 -11.63 -33.59
N PRO A 182 -7.59 -12.49 -33.51
CA PRO A 182 -8.94 -12.04 -33.16
C PRO A 182 -9.00 -11.25 -31.85
N GLY A 183 -8.24 -11.66 -30.83
CA GLY A 183 -8.13 -10.92 -29.56
C GLY A 183 -7.53 -9.51 -29.69
N VAL A 184 -6.65 -9.27 -30.66
CA VAL A 184 -6.09 -7.95 -30.95
C VAL A 184 -7.14 -7.07 -31.62
N ILE A 185 -7.88 -7.62 -32.59
CA ILE A 185 -8.97 -6.89 -33.27
C ILE A 185 -10.04 -6.49 -32.25
N ARG A 186 -10.40 -7.41 -31.36
CA ARG A 186 -11.30 -7.16 -30.23
C ARG A 186 -10.79 -6.07 -29.29
N ALA A 187 -9.52 -6.11 -28.87
CA ALA A 187 -8.95 -5.04 -28.03
C ALA A 187 -8.98 -3.66 -28.73
N GLY A 188 -8.85 -3.62 -30.05
CA GLY A 188 -9.04 -2.39 -30.82
C GLY A 188 -10.47 -1.83 -30.74
N GLN A 189 -11.49 -2.69 -30.62
CA GLN A 189 -12.87 -2.27 -30.37
C GLN A 189 -13.03 -1.63 -28.99
N ASP A 190 -12.37 -2.19 -27.98
CA ASP A 190 -12.34 -1.60 -26.64
C ASP A 190 -11.70 -0.22 -26.67
N LEU A 191 -10.55 -0.06 -27.33
CA LEU A 191 -9.89 1.25 -27.47
C LEU A 191 -10.80 2.28 -28.15
N SER A 192 -11.48 1.90 -29.23
CA SER A 192 -12.45 2.78 -29.90
C SER A 192 -13.56 3.24 -28.94
N ALA A 193 -14.11 2.31 -28.16
CA ALA A 193 -15.12 2.62 -27.17
C ALA A 193 -14.55 3.43 -25.98
N ASP A 194 -13.28 3.27 -25.64
CA ASP A 194 -12.60 3.99 -24.55
C ASP A 194 -12.41 5.47 -24.93
N PHE A 195 -12.05 5.77 -26.18
CA PHE A 195 -12.13 7.13 -26.72
C PHE A 195 -13.56 7.71 -26.66
N GLY A 196 -14.57 6.88 -26.93
CA GLY A 196 -15.97 7.26 -26.76
C GLY A 196 -16.34 7.64 -25.33
N ARG A 197 -15.83 6.89 -24.36
CA ARG A 197 -16.08 7.14 -22.93
C ARG A 197 -15.51 8.48 -22.45
N ILE A 198 -14.35 8.89 -22.97
CA ILE A 198 -13.65 10.10 -22.51
C ILE A 198 -13.91 11.34 -23.36
N THR A 199 -14.31 11.19 -24.63
CA THR A 199 -14.54 12.32 -25.56
C THR A 199 -15.96 12.42 -26.12
N GLY A 200 -16.80 11.41 -25.87
CA GLY A 200 -18.13 11.28 -26.46
C GLY A 200 -18.16 10.73 -27.89
N ASN A 201 -17.01 10.52 -28.54
CA ASN A 201 -16.94 9.98 -29.91
C ASN A 201 -16.03 8.75 -29.98
N ASN A 202 -16.56 7.65 -30.53
CA ASN A 202 -15.77 6.46 -30.80
C ASN A 202 -14.79 6.70 -31.95
N LEU A 203 -13.65 6.00 -31.94
CA LEU A 203 -12.76 5.98 -33.10
C LEU A 203 -13.41 5.27 -34.28
N THR A 204 -13.10 5.71 -35.51
CA THR A 204 -13.51 4.99 -36.72
C THR A 204 -12.57 3.80 -36.96
N ILE A 205 -13.07 2.57 -36.87
CA ILE A 205 -12.25 1.36 -37.09
C ILE A 205 -12.23 1.01 -38.58
N ILE A 206 -11.03 0.85 -39.13
CA ILE A 206 -10.81 0.38 -40.51
C ILE A 206 -9.96 -0.88 -40.48
N ASN A 207 -10.58 -1.99 -40.83
CA ASN A 207 -9.92 -3.28 -40.99
C ASN A 207 -9.36 -3.40 -42.41
N LYS A 208 -8.03 -3.47 -42.57
CA LYS A 208 -7.36 -3.52 -43.88
C LYS A 208 -6.05 -4.31 -43.86
N ASP A 209 -5.85 -5.14 -44.89
CA ASP A 209 -4.66 -5.99 -45.06
C ASP A 209 -3.64 -5.49 -46.09
N GLN A 210 -3.93 -4.36 -46.76
CA GLN A 210 -3.02 -3.76 -47.73
C GLN A 210 -2.86 -2.27 -47.49
N LYS A 211 -1.67 -1.74 -47.83
CA LYS A 211 -1.47 -0.31 -48.00
C LYS A 211 -2.40 0.18 -49.10
N SER A 212 -3.08 1.29 -48.88
CA SER A 212 -3.79 1.96 -49.95
C SER A 212 -2.77 2.34 -51.04
N THR A 213 -3.09 2.02 -52.30
CA THR A 213 -2.37 2.58 -53.46
C THR A 213 -2.85 3.99 -53.79
N ASP A 214 -3.90 4.46 -53.11
CA ASP A 214 -4.41 5.82 -53.20
C ASP A 214 -3.44 6.79 -52.54
N THR A 215 -2.93 7.73 -53.33
CA THR A 215 -2.04 8.81 -52.88
C THR A 215 -2.82 10.05 -52.44
N SER A 216 -4.15 10.03 -52.54
CA SER A 216 -5.01 11.11 -52.06
C SER A 216 -4.79 11.31 -50.55
N PRO A 217 -4.68 12.57 -50.07
CA PRO A 217 -4.49 12.84 -48.66
C PRO A 217 -5.64 12.22 -47.85
N THR A 218 -5.32 11.34 -46.92
CA THR A 218 -6.29 10.87 -45.92
C THR A 218 -6.50 12.02 -44.94
N SER A 219 -7.70 12.60 -44.90
CA SER A 219 -8.02 13.64 -43.92
C SER A 219 -8.16 13.02 -42.53
N GLY A 220 -7.31 13.42 -41.58
CA GLY A 220 -7.45 13.08 -40.16
C GLY A 220 -6.32 12.21 -39.59
N SER A 221 -6.26 12.16 -38.27
CA SER A 221 -5.24 11.43 -37.52
C SER A 221 -5.50 9.93 -37.51
N VAL A 222 -4.42 9.13 -37.44
CA VAL A 222 -4.51 7.67 -37.53
C VAL A 222 -3.73 7.01 -36.41
N ILE A 223 -4.30 5.94 -35.86
CA ILE A 223 -3.63 4.96 -35.01
C ILE A 223 -3.50 3.65 -35.81
N ILE A 224 -2.33 3.05 -35.85
CA ILE A 224 -2.08 1.73 -36.47
C ILE A 224 -1.66 0.78 -35.36
N ALA A 225 -2.43 -0.28 -35.12
CA ALA A 225 -2.05 -1.30 -34.13
C ALA A 225 -1.91 -2.67 -34.78
N GLY A 226 -0.91 -3.44 -34.35
CA GLY A 226 -0.82 -4.83 -34.77
C GLY A 226 0.38 -5.61 -34.24
N THR A 227 0.34 -6.91 -34.47
CA THR A 227 1.36 -7.86 -34.01
C THR A 227 2.47 -8.04 -35.02
N ILE A 228 3.73 -7.93 -34.57
CA ILE A 228 4.92 -8.19 -35.38
C ILE A 228 4.87 -9.64 -35.90
N GLY A 229 5.09 -9.81 -37.21
CA GLY A 229 5.05 -11.13 -37.86
C GLY A 229 3.65 -11.60 -38.26
N LYS A 230 2.58 -10.90 -37.87
CA LYS A 230 1.19 -11.26 -38.21
C LYS A 230 0.38 -10.16 -38.89
N SER A 231 0.53 -8.91 -38.42
CA SER A 231 -0.11 -7.74 -39.04
C SER A 231 0.62 -7.35 -40.32
N THR A 232 -0.08 -7.37 -41.45
CA THR A 232 0.47 -6.93 -42.74
C THR A 232 0.90 -5.46 -42.71
N LEU A 233 0.15 -4.60 -41.99
CA LEU A 233 0.45 -3.18 -41.82
C LEU A 233 1.78 -2.98 -41.09
N ILE A 234 1.96 -3.62 -39.93
CA ILE A 234 3.20 -3.52 -39.13
C ILE A 234 4.39 -4.12 -39.89
N ASN A 235 4.21 -5.29 -40.50
CA ASN A 235 5.26 -5.93 -41.29
C ASN A 235 5.73 -5.07 -42.46
N SER A 236 4.81 -4.36 -43.11
CA SER A 236 5.16 -3.44 -44.20
C SER A 236 5.94 -2.21 -43.71
N LEU A 237 5.61 -1.66 -42.53
CA LEU A 237 6.39 -0.58 -41.93
C LEU A 237 7.81 -1.04 -41.58
N ILE A 238 7.96 -2.26 -41.06
CA ILE A 238 9.27 -2.86 -40.75
C ILE A 238 10.09 -3.07 -42.03
N ALA A 239 9.48 -3.66 -43.07
CA ALA A 239 10.15 -3.96 -44.33
C ALA A 239 10.66 -2.69 -45.06
N GLU A 240 9.97 -1.56 -44.88
CA GLU A 240 10.36 -0.26 -45.42
C GLU A 240 11.34 0.51 -44.52
N GLY A 241 11.77 -0.05 -43.39
CA GLY A 241 12.67 0.60 -42.45
C GLY A 241 12.06 1.81 -41.72
N LYS A 242 10.73 1.92 -41.68
CA LYS A 242 10.04 3.05 -41.02
C LYS A 242 9.93 2.90 -39.51
N ILE A 243 10.04 1.67 -39.01
CA ILE A 243 10.00 1.33 -37.59
C ILE A 243 11.06 0.26 -37.31
N ASP A 244 11.95 0.53 -36.34
CA ASP A 244 12.82 -0.50 -35.79
C ASP A 244 12.11 -1.20 -34.64
N VAL A 245 11.98 -2.52 -34.73
CA VAL A 245 11.37 -3.38 -33.71
C VAL A 245 12.37 -4.33 -33.06
N SER A 246 13.68 -4.13 -33.25
CA SER A 246 14.74 -4.95 -32.66
C SER A 246 14.62 -5.10 -31.14
N SER A 247 14.15 -4.05 -30.46
CA SER A 247 13.95 -4.03 -29.01
C SER A 247 12.70 -4.76 -28.51
N THR A 248 11.77 -5.15 -29.39
CA THR A 248 10.50 -5.80 -29.02
C THR A 248 10.30 -7.17 -29.68
N LYS A 249 10.76 -7.35 -30.92
CA LYS A 249 10.59 -8.57 -31.70
C LYS A 249 11.13 -9.81 -30.96
N GLY A 250 10.28 -10.83 -30.85
CA GLY A 250 10.65 -12.12 -30.22
C GLY A 250 10.70 -12.10 -28.68
N LYS A 251 10.46 -10.94 -28.04
CA LYS A 251 10.40 -10.84 -26.58
C LYS A 251 9.02 -11.18 -26.04
N TRP A 252 8.93 -11.75 -24.84
CA TRP A 252 7.65 -12.10 -24.21
C TRP A 252 6.84 -10.84 -23.89
N GLU A 253 5.61 -10.76 -24.42
CA GLU A 253 4.61 -9.73 -24.07
C GLU A 253 5.07 -8.26 -24.14
N SER A 254 6.05 -7.96 -24.99
CA SER A 254 6.62 -6.63 -25.16
C SER A 254 5.87 -5.83 -26.23
N PHE A 255 5.95 -4.50 -26.17
CA PHE A 255 5.40 -3.63 -27.21
C PHE A 255 6.18 -2.33 -27.32
N GLN A 256 5.94 -1.60 -28.40
CA GLN A 256 6.38 -0.22 -28.54
C GLN A 256 5.29 0.64 -29.16
N THR A 257 5.25 1.91 -28.77
CA THR A 257 4.38 2.93 -29.33
C THR A 257 5.21 4.11 -29.79
N GLN A 258 4.97 4.61 -31.01
CA GLN A 258 5.71 5.74 -31.56
C GLN A 258 4.95 6.43 -32.69
N ILE A 259 5.16 7.74 -32.85
CA ILE A 259 4.66 8.47 -34.02
C ILE A 259 5.59 8.19 -35.21
N ILE A 260 5.01 7.76 -36.33
CA ILE A 260 5.72 7.53 -37.59
C ILE A 260 5.29 8.56 -38.62
N ALA A 261 6.26 9.21 -39.25
CA ALA A 261 6.04 10.07 -40.40
C ALA A 261 5.88 9.25 -41.69
N ASN A 262 4.98 9.68 -42.57
CA ASN A 262 4.67 9.06 -43.85
C ASN A 262 4.51 7.52 -43.79
N PRO A 263 3.74 6.95 -42.83
CA PRO A 263 3.67 5.50 -42.63
C PRO A 263 3.17 4.74 -43.87
N MET A 264 2.28 5.35 -44.65
CA MET A 264 1.78 4.84 -45.92
C MET A 264 1.42 6.01 -46.85
N PRO A 265 1.29 5.76 -48.18
CA PRO A 265 0.85 6.78 -49.11
C PRO A 265 -0.42 7.50 -48.63
N GLY A 266 -0.47 8.83 -48.82
CA GLY A 266 -1.61 9.66 -48.42
C GLY A 266 -1.71 10.01 -46.94
N LEU A 267 -0.87 9.46 -46.05
CA LEU A 267 -0.92 9.69 -44.61
C LEU A 267 0.35 10.37 -44.10
N ALA A 268 0.25 11.57 -43.55
CA ALA A 268 1.40 12.37 -43.11
C ALA A 268 2.07 11.81 -41.84
N SER A 269 1.28 11.36 -40.86
CA SER A 269 1.77 10.70 -39.65
C SER A 269 0.74 9.77 -39.03
N ALA A 270 1.19 8.83 -38.20
CA ALA A 270 0.32 7.97 -37.40
C ALA A 270 1.00 7.57 -36.09
N LEU A 271 0.21 7.38 -35.03
CA LEU A 271 0.66 6.65 -33.84
C LEU A 271 0.65 5.15 -34.17
N VAL A 272 1.81 4.50 -34.07
CA VAL A 272 1.96 3.07 -34.35
C VAL A 272 2.16 2.30 -33.04
N ILE A 273 1.37 1.24 -32.83
CA ILE A 273 1.47 0.28 -31.73
C ILE A 273 1.91 -1.06 -32.32
N ALA A 274 3.13 -1.49 -32.00
CA ALA A 274 3.71 -2.75 -32.47
C ALA A 274 4.00 -3.68 -31.28
N GLY A 275 3.25 -4.78 -31.17
CA GLY A 275 3.45 -5.79 -30.12
C GLY A 275 4.24 -7.00 -30.62
N SER A 276 5.02 -7.60 -29.72
CA SER A 276 5.85 -8.78 -30.01
C SER A 276 5.05 -10.07 -30.22
N GLY A 277 3.79 -10.09 -29.78
CA GLY A 277 2.85 -11.21 -29.84
C GLY A 277 1.44 -10.74 -29.49
N LYS A 278 0.46 -11.67 -29.46
CA LYS A 278 -0.96 -11.39 -29.17
C LYS A 278 -1.15 -10.47 -27.95
N ARG A 279 -0.59 -10.88 -26.80
CA ARG A 279 -0.71 -10.13 -25.54
C ARG A 279 0.09 -8.83 -25.51
N GLY A 280 1.30 -8.80 -26.06
CA GLY A 280 2.08 -7.55 -26.17
C GLY A 280 1.32 -6.46 -26.92
N THR A 281 0.67 -6.82 -28.04
CA THR A 281 -0.16 -5.88 -28.81
C THR A 281 -1.38 -5.41 -28.01
N ILE A 282 -2.07 -6.33 -27.32
CA ILE A 282 -3.22 -6.00 -26.46
C ILE A 282 -2.81 -5.06 -25.31
N TYR A 283 -1.66 -5.31 -24.66
CA TYR A 283 -1.16 -4.41 -23.61
C TYR A 283 -0.80 -3.04 -24.16
N GLY A 284 -0.19 -2.93 -25.35
CA GLY A 284 0.04 -1.64 -25.99
C GLY A 284 -1.24 -0.87 -26.29
N ILE A 285 -2.34 -1.58 -26.62
CA ILE A 285 -3.66 -0.96 -26.82
C ILE A 285 -4.26 -0.48 -25.49
N TYR A 286 -4.23 -1.30 -24.45
CA TYR A 286 -4.75 -0.91 -23.12
C TYR A 286 -3.87 0.11 -22.41
N ASP A 287 -2.58 0.16 -22.71
CA ASP A 287 -1.68 1.21 -22.24
C ASP A 287 -2.12 2.60 -22.72
N ILE A 288 -2.55 2.71 -23.98
CA ILE A 288 -3.19 3.95 -24.47
C ILE A 288 -4.53 4.19 -23.78
N SER A 289 -5.35 3.15 -23.59
CA SER A 289 -6.66 3.28 -22.92
C SER A 289 -6.53 3.83 -21.49
N GLU A 290 -5.52 3.37 -20.75
CA GLU A 290 -5.21 3.85 -19.41
C GLU A 290 -4.69 5.30 -19.44
N GLN A 291 -3.73 5.60 -20.33
CA GLN A 291 -3.15 6.95 -20.45
C GLN A 291 -4.17 8.02 -20.84
N ILE A 292 -5.20 7.69 -21.63
CA ILE A 292 -6.26 8.64 -21.99
C ILE A 292 -7.29 8.84 -20.87
N GLY A 293 -7.23 8.06 -19.78
CA GLY A 293 -8.07 8.23 -18.59
C GLY A 293 -9.15 7.17 -18.39
N VAL A 294 -9.02 5.97 -18.99
CA VAL A 294 -9.92 4.84 -18.71
C VAL A 294 -9.22 3.84 -17.77
N SER A 295 -9.66 3.83 -16.52
CA SER A 295 -9.17 2.90 -15.49
C SER A 295 -9.42 1.43 -15.88
N PRO A 296 -8.52 0.48 -15.52
CA PRO A 296 -8.81 -0.95 -15.54
C PRO A 296 -10.11 -1.33 -14.81
N TRP A 297 -10.48 -0.53 -13.79
CA TRP A 297 -11.62 -0.76 -12.91
C TRP A 297 -12.89 -0.04 -13.34
N TYR A 298 -12.94 0.57 -14.53
CA TYR A 298 -14.10 1.36 -14.99
C TYR A 298 -15.43 0.59 -14.90
N TRP A 299 -15.39 -0.73 -15.11
CA TRP A 299 -16.57 -1.59 -15.01
C TRP A 299 -16.63 -2.36 -13.70
N PHE A 300 -15.53 -2.87 -13.16
CA PHE A 300 -15.56 -3.71 -11.95
C PHE A 300 -15.69 -2.93 -10.64
N ALA A 301 -15.40 -1.63 -10.64
CA ALA A 301 -15.58 -0.78 -9.47
C ALA A 301 -16.06 0.63 -9.85
N ASP A 302 -16.78 0.74 -10.98
CA ASP A 302 -17.48 1.96 -11.40
C ASP A 302 -16.64 3.24 -11.36
N VAL A 303 -15.34 3.10 -11.65
CA VAL A 303 -14.45 4.25 -11.77
C VAL A 303 -14.85 5.04 -13.01
N ALA A 304 -15.28 6.28 -12.79
CA ALA A 304 -15.70 7.16 -13.87
C ALA A 304 -14.52 7.46 -14.81
N PRO A 305 -14.68 7.25 -16.14
CA PRO A 305 -13.67 7.67 -17.11
C PRO A 305 -13.41 9.17 -17.04
N MET A 306 -12.14 9.58 -17.01
CA MET A 306 -11.77 10.98 -16.96
C MET A 306 -12.09 11.67 -18.29
N GLN A 307 -13.00 12.64 -18.26
CA GLN A 307 -13.41 13.35 -19.47
C GLN A 307 -12.27 14.22 -20.00
N GLN A 308 -12.01 14.12 -21.31
CA GLN A 308 -10.95 14.87 -22.00
C GLN A 308 -11.54 15.62 -23.20
N SER A 309 -11.24 16.92 -23.30
CA SER A 309 -11.67 17.72 -24.45
C SER A 309 -10.79 17.52 -25.69
N LYS A 310 -9.52 17.14 -25.48
CA LYS A 310 -8.53 16.84 -26.52
C LYS A 310 -7.59 15.74 -26.03
N VAL A 311 -7.09 14.93 -26.97
CA VAL A 311 -6.10 13.89 -26.70
C VAL A 311 -4.97 14.02 -27.72
N PHE A 312 -3.72 14.00 -27.25
CA PHE A 312 -2.52 14.07 -28.08
C PHE A 312 -1.59 12.91 -27.76
N ALA A 313 -1.02 12.28 -28.79
CA ALA A 313 0.14 11.42 -28.65
C ALA A 313 1.40 12.29 -28.66
N LEU A 314 2.30 12.07 -27.70
CA LEU A 314 3.59 12.75 -27.64
C LEU A 314 4.57 12.15 -28.65
N ALA A 315 5.56 12.94 -29.08
CA ALA A 315 6.57 12.51 -30.05
C ALA A 315 7.55 11.46 -29.50
N GLU A 316 7.63 11.34 -28.16
CA GLU A 316 8.53 10.41 -27.49
C GLU A 316 8.08 8.95 -27.69
N PRO A 317 8.93 8.08 -28.24
CA PRO A 317 8.61 6.66 -28.37
C PRO A 317 8.66 5.98 -27.01
N LYS A 318 7.69 5.11 -26.73
CA LYS A 318 7.69 4.22 -25.56
C LYS A 318 8.01 2.81 -25.99
N ILE A 319 9.00 2.18 -25.36
CA ILE A 319 9.33 0.76 -25.53
C ILE A 319 9.15 0.06 -24.20
N GLN A 320 8.25 -0.92 -24.18
CA GLN A 320 7.99 -1.76 -23.03
C GLN A 320 8.62 -3.14 -23.24
N GLY A 321 9.56 -3.48 -22.35
CA GLY A 321 10.22 -4.80 -22.34
C GLY A 321 9.32 -5.91 -21.77
N PRO A 322 9.86 -7.13 -21.62
CA PRO A 322 9.14 -8.22 -20.96
C PRO A 322 8.72 -7.85 -19.53
N PRO A 323 7.57 -8.35 -19.06
CA PRO A 323 7.16 -8.19 -17.67
C PRO A 323 8.14 -8.89 -16.73
N SER A 324 8.20 -8.40 -15.49
CA SER A 324 9.08 -8.93 -14.43
C SER A 324 8.75 -10.39 -14.06
N VAL A 325 7.47 -10.77 -14.19
CA VAL A 325 6.98 -12.12 -13.95
C VAL A 325 6.25 -12.65 -15.20
N MET A 326 6.52 -13.90 -15.61
CA MET A 326 6.03 -14.43 -16.89
C MET A 326 4.52 -14.73 -16.91
N TYR A 327 4.01 -15.44 -15.89
CA TYR A 327 2.58 -15.71 -15.71
C TYR A 327 2.06 -14.96 -14.49
N ARG A 328 1.05 -14.12 -14.67
CA ARG A 328 0.55 -13.17 -13.64
C ARG A 328 -0.96 -13.28 -13.60
N GLY A 329 -1.53 -13.58 -12.45
CA GLY A 329 -2.95 -13.96 -12.42
C GLY A 329 -3.61 -14.00 -11.07
N ILE A 330 -4.91 -14.26 -11.12
CA ILE A 330 -5.75 -14.44 -9.93
C ILE A 330 -6.30 -15.86 -9.86
N PHE A 331 -6.70 -16.25 -8.67
CA PHE A 331 -7.57 -17.39 -8.42
C PHE A 331 -8.89 -16.88 -7.84
N LEU A 332 -9.99 -17.08 -8.59
CA LEU A 332 -11.34 -16.91 -8.06
C LEU A 332 -11.69 -18.14 -7.23
N ASN A 333 -11.78 -17.96 -5.91
CA ASN A 333 -12.00 -19.03 -4.95
C ASN A 333 -12.92 -18.53 -3.84
N ASP A 334 -13.27 -19.39 -2.90
CA ASP A 334 -14.02 -19.00 -1.70
C ASP A 334 -15.37 -18.33 -2.04
N GLU A 335 -15.86 -18.60 -3.27
CA GLU A 335 -16.76 -17.77 -4.08
C GLU A 335 -18.23 -17.81 -3.64
N GLN A 336 -18.49 -18.46 -2.50
CA GLN A 336 -19.82 -18.62 -1.92
C GLN A 336 -19.86 -17.96 -0.54
N PRO A 337 -20.90 -17.14 -0.24
CA PRO A 337 -22.10 -16.92 -1.06
C PRO A 337 -21.99 -15.78 -2.07
N ALA A 338 -21.05 -14.84 -1.93
CA ALA A 338 -21.11 -13.52 -2.55
C ALA A 338 -21.03 -13.56 -4.10
N LEU A 339 -19.88 -13.92 -4.67
CA LEU A 339 -19.69 -13.96 -6.12
C LEU A 339 -20.67 -14.93 -6.77
N THR A 340 -20.89 -16.11 -6.18
CA THR A 340 -21.81 -17.13 -6.68
C THR A 340 -23.24 -16.60 -6.79
N ASN A 341 -23.76 -15.92 -5.76
CA ASN A 341 -25.11 -15.37 -5.83
C ASN A 341 -25.20 -14.26 -6.88
N TRP A 342 -24.20 -13.38 -6.92
CA TRP A 342 -24.15 -12.31 -7.91
C TRP A 342 -24.11 -12.84 -9.35
N VAL A 343 -23.22 -13.80 -9.67
CA VAL A 343 -23.17 -14.35 -11.03
C VAL A 343 -24.45 -15.08 -11.41
N ASN A 344 -25.07 -15.79 -10.47
CA ASN A 344 -26.33 -16.48 -10.73
C ASN A 344 -27.49 -15.49 -10.98
N GLU A 345 -27.49 -14.33 -10.29
CA GLU A 345 -28.44 -13.25 -10.55
C GLU A 345 -28.22 -12.62 -11.92
N LYS A 346 -26.97 -12.32 -12.30
CA LYS A 346 -26.66 -11.56 -13.53
C LYS A 346 -26.61 -12.41 -14.80
N TYR A 347 -26.25 -13.69 -14.70
CA TYR A 347 -26.00 -14.56 -15.87
C TYR A 347 -26.88 -15.83 -15.91
N GLY A 348 -27.68 -16.10 -14.86
CA GLY A 348 -28.51 -17.30 -14.75
C GLY A 348 -27.78 -18.48 -14.08
N ARG A 349 -28.40 -19.65 -13.95
CA ARG A 349 -27.77 -20.86 -13.38
C ARG A 349 -27.51 -21.91 -14.47
N PRO A 350 -26.28 -22.45 -14.62
CA PRO A 350 -25.05 -22.06 -13.90
C PRO A 350 -24.60 -20.64 -14.29
N GLY A 351 -24.11 -19.85 -13.33
CA GLY A 351 -23.74 -18.43 -13.55
C GLY A 351 -22.33 -18.21 -14.09
N TYR A 352 -21.44 -19.18 -13.93
CA TYR A 352 -20.03 -19.11 -14.36
C TYR A 352 -19.84 -19.44 -15.84
N VAL A 353 -20.56 -18.73 -16.71
CA VAL A 353 -20.58 -18.89 -18.16
C VAL A 353 -19.68 -17.86 -18.87
N SER A 354 -19.54 -18.00 -20.19
CA SER A 354 -18.62 -17.14 -20.96
C SER A 354 -18.95 -15.65 -20.87
N GLY A 355 -20.23 -15.28 -20.71
CA GLY A 355 -20.64 -13.89 -20.52
C GLY A 355 -20.04 -13.23 -19.26
N PHE A 356 -19.88 -14.00 -18.18
CA PHE A 356 -19.17 -13.54 -16.98
C PHE A 356 -17.67 -13.50 -17.22
N TYR A 357 -17.10 -14.61 -17.72
CA TYR A 357 -15.65 -14.75 -17.82
C TYR A 357 -15.01 -13.76 -18.80
N VAL A 358 -15.66 -13.36 -19.89
CA VAL A 358 -15.09 -12.33 -20.78
C VAL A 358 -14.91 -10.97 -20.10
N ARG A 359 -15.70 -10.66 -19.05
CA ARG A 359 -15.47 -9.48 -18.21
C ARG A 359 -14.21 -9.66 -17.37
N VAL A 360 -14.05 -10.82 -16.75
CA VAL A 360 -12.83 -11.15 -15.98
C VAL A 360 -11.59 -11.10 -16.88
N PHE A 361 -11.67 -11.63 -18.11
CA PHE A 361 -10.57 -11.61 -19.07
C PHE A 361 -10.19 -10.18 -19.48
N GLU A 362 -11.17 -9.31 -19.74
CA GLU A 362 -10.93 -7.89 -20.02
C GLU A 362 -10.20 -7.21 -18.85
N LEU A 363 -10.67 -7.40 -17.62
CA LEU A 363 -10.04 -6.85 -16.42
C LEU A 363 -8.59 -7.31 -16.29
N LEU A 364 -8.33 -8.62 -16.41
CA LEU A 364 -6.98 -9.18 -16.31
C LEU A 364 -6.05 -8.54 -17.35
N LEU A 365 -6.48 -8.41 -18.60
CA LEU A 365 -5.64 -7.80 -19.64
C LEU A 365 -5.41 -6.30 -19.40
N ARG A 366 -6.39 -5.57 -18.87
CA ARG A 366 -6.24 -4.16 -18.48
C ARG A 366 -5.28 -3.99 -17.29
N LEU A 367 -5.24 -4.95 -16.37
CA LEU A 367 -4.23 -5.06 -15.31
C LEU A 367 -2.90 -5.66 -15.79
N ARG A 368 -2.74 -5.88 -17.10
CA ARG A 368 -1.55 -6.49 -17.73
C ARG A 368 -1.22 -7.90 -17.20
N ALA A 369 -2.24 -8.60 -16.69
CA ALA A 369 -2.22 -10.00 -16.29
C ALA A 369 -2.55 -10.92 -17.46
N ASN A 370 -2.17 -12.20 -17.35
CA ASN A 370 -2.34 -13.19 -18.41
C ASN A 370 -2.77 -14.58 -17.93
N TYR A 371 -2.99 -14.78 -16.63
CA TYR A 371 -3.19 -16.10 -16.05
C TYR A 371 -4.42 -16.14 -15.14
N LEU A 372 -5.16 -17.25 -15.14
CA LEU A 372 -6.37 -17.41 -14.33
C LEU A 372 -6.54 -18.84 -13.84
N TRP A 373 -6.83 -18.97 -12.53
CA TRP A 373 -7.53 -20.12 -11.98
C TRP A 373 -9.02 -19.77 -11.83
N PRO A 374 -9.93 -20.47 -12.53
CA PRO A 374 -11.36 -20.19 -12.47
C PRO A 374 -11.99 -20.72 -11.16
N THR A 375 -13.24 -20.35 -10.91
CA THR A 375 -14.03 -20.89 -9.79
C THR A 375 -14.18 -22.40 -9.90
N MET A 376 -14.23 -23.07 -8.74
CA MET A 376 -14.13 -24.54 -8.69
C MET A 376 -14.88 -25.22 -7.56
N TRP A 377 -15.48 -24.50 -6.60
CA TRP A 377 -16.19 -25.11 -5.47
C TRP A 377 -17.41 -25.92 -5.93
N ASP A 378 -18.26 -25.29 -6.75
CA ASP A 378 -19.43 -25.92 -7.35
C ASP A 378 -19.60 -25.56 -8.83
N SER A 379 -18.47 -25.37 -9.52
CA SER A 379 -18.41 -25.06 -10.94
C SER A 379 -17.34 -25.88 -11.68
N MET A 380 -17.49 -25.97 -12.99
CA MET A 380 -16.61 -26.68 -13.90
C MET A 380 -16.36 -25.81 -15.13
N PHE A 381 -15.34 -24.95 -15.09
CA PHE A 381 -15.06 -23.93 -16.14
C PHE A 381 -15.21 -24.43 -17.58
N ALA A 382 -14.63 -25.59 -17.91
CA ALA A 382 -14.63 -26.14 -19.26
C ALA A 382 -15.90 -26.93 -19.64
N VAL A 383 -16.82 -27.13 -18.69
CA VAL A 383 -18.04 -27.94 -18.84
C VAL A 383 -19.29 -27.07 -18.76
N ASP A 384 -19.35 -26.13 -17.80
CA ASP A 384 -20.50 -25.25 -17.57
C ASP A 384 -20.80 -24.39 -18.80
N ASP A 385 -19.76 -23.97 -19.53
CA ASP A 385 -19.86 -23.40 -20.88
C ASP A 385 -18.62 -23.75 -21.71
N VAL A 386 -18.80 -24.53 -22.77
CA VAL A 386 -17.72 -24.96 -23.68
C VAL A 386 -17.00 -23.79 -24.37
N LYS A 387 -17.60 -22.58 -24.39
CA LYS A 387 -16.97 -21.38 -24.94
C LYS A 387 -15.91 -20.79 -24.01
N ASN A 388 -15.93 -21.11 -22.72
CA ASN A 388 -15.03 -20.53 -21.72
C ASN A 388 -13.56 -20.69 -22.10
N GLN A 389 -13.10 -21.91 -22.40
CA GLN A 389 -11.71 -22.16 -22.79
C GLN A 389 -11.33 -21.50 -24.12
N ARG A 390 -12.23 -21.57 -25.11
CA ARG A 390 -12.02 -20.94 -26.43
C ARG A 390 -11.86 -19.42 -26.32
N LEU A 391 -12.71 -18.77 -25.53
CA LEU A 391 -12.69 -17.32 -25.35
C LEU A 391 -11.52 -16.87 -24.49
N ALA A 392 -11.11 -17.66 -23.48
CA ALA A 392 -9.88 -17.40 -22.74
C ALA A 392 -8.67 -17.36 -23.69
N ASP A 393 -8.51 -18.38 -24.55
CA ASP A 393 -7.45 -18.42 -25.55
C ASP A 393 -7.55 -17.24 -26.55
N GLU A 394 -8.76 -16.94 -27.04
CA GLU A 394 -8.99 -15.84 -27.97
C GLU A 394 -8.58 -14.48 -27.38
N TYR A 395 -8.92 -14.22 -26.10
CA TYR A 395 -8.48 -13.04 -25.35
C TYR A 395 -6.99 -13.06 -25.03
N GLY A 396 -6.40 -14.25 -24.95
CA GLY A 396 -5.01 -14.46 -24.57
C GLY A 396 -4.81 -14.79 -23.10
N ILE A 397 -5.84 -15.14 -22.35
CA ILE A 397 -5.71 -15.63 -20.98
C ILE A 397 -5.24 -17.08 -21.00
N VAL A 398 -4.08 -17.33 -20.42
CA VAL A 398 -3.56 -18.66 -20.15
C VAL A 398 -4.38 -19.26 -19.03
N MET A 399 -5.03 -20.39 -19.29
CA MET A 399 -5.80 -21.07 -18.26
C MET A 399 -4.89 -21.99 -17.44
N GLY A 400 -5.08 -21.97 -16.13
CA GLY A 400 -4.57 -22.97 -15.19
C GLY A 400 -5.69 -23.50 -14.31
N THR A 401 -5.33 -24.35 -13.36
CA THR A 401 -6.22 -24.89 -12.33
C THR A 401 -5.50 -24.87 -10.99
N SER A 402 -6.24 -24.90 -9.88
CA SER A 402 -5.62 -24.92 -8.55
C SER A 402 -4.71 -26.13 -8.36
N HIS A 403 -3.83 -26.09 -7.36
CA HIS A 403 -2.82 -27.14 -7.14
C HIS A 403 -3.37 -28.54 -6.85
N THR A 404 -4.67 -28.69 -6.64
CA THR A 404 -5.35 -29.99 -6.46
C THR A 404 -6.03 -30.52 -7.71
N GLU A 405 -5.94 -29.81 -8.83
CA GLU A 405 -6.75 -30.04 -10.04
C GLU A 405 -5.89 -30.36 -11.26
N PRO A 406 -5.19 -31.52 -11.28
CA PRO A 406 -4.17 -31.79 -12.27
C PRO A 406 -4.72 -31.91 -13.69
N LEU A 407 -3.90 -31.51 -14.66
CA LEU A 407 -4.12 -31.71 -16.10
C LEU A 407 -5.49 -31.23 -16.63
N MET A 408 -5.88 -30.02 -16.25
CA MET A 408 -7.09 -29.33 -16.74
C MET A 408 -8.41 -30.02 -16.40
N ARG A 409 -8.47 -30.57 -15.18
CA ARG A 409 -9.65 -31.21 -14.61
C ARG A 409 -10.04 -30.56 -13.30
N ALA A 410 -11.23 -29.97 -13.26
CA ALA A 410 -11.75 -29.35 -12.04
C ALA A 410 -12.13 -30.40 -10.99
N THR A 411 -12.10 -30.01 -9.71
CA THR A 411 -12.48 -30.86 -8.57
C THR A 411 -13.90 -31.39 -8.72
N LYS A 412 -14.83 -30.57 -9.20
CA LYS A 412 -16.21 -31.00 -9.44
C LYS A 412 -16.34 -32.01 -10.59
N GLU A 413 -15.50 -31.94 -11.62
CA GLU A 413 -15.43 -32.98 -12.66
C GLU A 413 -14.92 -34.30 -12.08
N GLN A 414 -13.89 -34.24 -11.22
CA GLN A 414 -13.37 -35.43 -10.52
C GLN A 414 -14.47 -36.09 -9.68
N GLN A 415 -15.28 -35.32 -8.97
CA GLN A 415 -16.36 -35.83 -8.12
C GLN A 415 -17.53 -36.43 -8.91
N THR A 416 -17.82 -35.91 -10.10
CA THR A 416 -19.06 -36.24 -10.84
C THR A 416 -18.85 -37.09 -12.09
N GLN A 417 -17.67 -37.07 -12.69
CA GLN A 417 -17.40 -37.70 -13.99
C GLN A 417 -16.34 -38.79 -13.95
N MET A 418 -15.48 -38.83 -12.92
CA MET A 418 -14.46 -39.87 -12.81
C MET A 418 -15.05 -41.18 -12.27
N SER A 419 -14.71 -42.30 -12.91
CA SER A 419 -15.06 -43.63 -12.40
C SER A 419 -14.12 -44.07 -11.28
N GLY A 420 -14.68 -44.52 -10.15
CA GLY A 420 -13.93 -45.09 -9.01
C GLY A 420 -13.43 -44.04 -8.01
N SER A 421 -12.61 -44.45 -7.04
CA SER A 421 -12.03 -43.58 -6.01
C SER A 421 -10.93 -42.65 -6.55
N TRP A 422 -10.78 -41.46 -5.96
CA TRP A 422 -9.61 -40.60 -6.20
C TRP A 422 -8.40 -41.10 -5.41
N ASP A 423 -7.89 -42.26 -5.81
CA ASP A 423 -6.77 -42.93 -5.17
C ASP A 423 -5.87 -43.58 -6.24
N TRP A 424 -4.61 -43.13 -6.28
CA TRP A 424 -3.66 -43.58 -7.30
C TRP A 424 -3.36 -45.07 -7.19
N SER A 425 -3.38 -45.64 -6.00
CA SER A 425 -2.98 -47.05 -5.78
C SER A 425 -4.05 -48.03 -6.26
N SER A 426 -5.32 -47.72 -6.01
CA SER A 426 -6.46 -48.60 -6.30
C SER A 426 -7.16 -48.28 -7.62
N ASN A 427 -7.02 -47.07 -8.16
CA ASN A 427 -7.81 -46.61 -9.32
C ASN A 427 -6.98 -45.96 -10.45
N LYS A 428 -5.68 -46.28 -10.52
CA LYS A 428 -4.70 -45.70 -11.46
C LYS A 428 -5.20 -45.55 -12.91
N ASN A 429 -5.77 -46.60 -13.49
CA ASN A 429 -6.15 -46.60 -14.92
C ASN A 429 -7.29 -45.62 -15.22
N ASN A 430 -8.29 -45.53 -14.33
CA ASN A 430 -9.39 -44.59 -14.51
C ASN A 430 -8.91 -43.14 -14.32
N ILE A 431 -8.00 -42.91 -13.37
CA ILE A 431 -7.37 -41.59 -13.18
C ILE A 431 -6.58 -41.20 -14.43
N ILE A 432 -5.73 -42.08 -14.97
CA ILE A 432 -4.97 -41.81 -16.19
C ILE A 432 -5.89 -41.45 -17.35
N LYS A 433 -6.99 -42.21 -17.54
CA LYS A 433 -7.99 -41.91 -18.56
C LYS A 433 -8.63 -40.54 -18.35
N PHE A 434 -9.10 -40.27 -17.14
CA PHE A 434 -9.73 -39.01 -16.78
C PHE A 434 -8.83 -37.80 -17.06
N LEU A 435 -7.57 -37.87 -16.64
CA LEU A 435 -6.58 -36.81 -16.88
C LEU A 435 -6.22 -36.67 -18.38
N THR A 436 -6.08 -37.79 -19.10
CA THR A 436 -5.83 -37.78 -20.56
C THR A 436 -6.92 -37.05 -21.31
N ASP A 437 -8.18 -37.28 -20.95
CA ASP A 437 -9.32 -36.63 -21.58
C ASP A 437 -9.36 -35.12 -21.26
N GLY A 438 -8.84 -34.69 -20.11
CA GLY A 438 -8.66 -33.27 -19.76
C GLY A 438 -7.64 -32.58 -20.68
N VAL A 439 -6.46 -33.18 -20.86
CA VAL A 439 -5.42 -32.67 -21.77
C VAL A 439 -5.91 -32.64 -23.23
N LYS A 440 -6.64 -33.66 -23.68
CA LYS A 440 -7.23 -33.67 -25.04
C LYS A 440 -8.20 -32.52 -25.25
N ARG A 441 -9.04 -32.21 -24.25
CA ARG A 441 -9.99 -31.09 -24.31
C ARG A 441 -9.26 -29.74 -24.33
N ALA A 442 -8.19 -29.60 -23.56
CA ALA A 442 -7.40 -28.37 -23.46
C ALA A 442 -6.42 -28.15 -24.63
N LYS A 443 -6.04 -29.21 -25.37
CA LYS A 443 -5.04 -29.18 -26.46
C LYS A 443 -5.14 -27.99 -27.44
N PRO A 444 -6.32 -27.51 -27.87
CA PRO A 444 -6.41 -26.40 -28.81
C PRO A 444 -6.09 -25.02 -28.21
N TYR A 445 -5.94 -24.91 -26.88
CA TYR A 445 -5.92 -23.66 -26.13
C TYR A 445 -4.64 -23.50 -25.30
N GLU A 446 -4.18 -22.25 -25.14
CA GLU A 446 -3.03 -21.94 -24.29
C GLU A 446 -3.28 -22.28 -22.81
N SER A 447 -2.44 -23.14 -22.25
CA SER A 447 -2.69 -23.87 -21.00
C SER A 447 -1.41 -24.03 -20.17
N LEU A 448 -1.50 -23.83 -18.86
CA LEU A 448 -0.45 -24.16 -17.88
C LEU A 448 -0.91 -25.37 -17.06
N TYR A 449 -0.22 -26.51 -17.20
CA TYR A 449 -0.71 -27.79 -16.70
C TYR A 449 -0.28 -28.07 -15.25
N THR A 450 -1.26 -28.14 -14.35
CA THR A 450 -1.04 -28.55 -12.95
C THR A 450 -0.61 -29.99 -12.86
N MET A 451 0.51 -30.20 -12.17
CA MET A 451 1.16 -31.49 -11.95
C MET A 451 1.00 -31.94 -10.50
N GLY A 452 1.25 -33.23 -10.27
CA GLY A 452 1.10 -33.86 -8.96
C GLY A 452 -0.34 -34.30 -8.69
N MET A 453 -0.58 -34.75 -7.46
CA MET A 453 -1.89 -35.20 -7.00
C MET A 453 -1.94 -35.04 -5.47
N ARG A 454 -3.08 -34.59 -4.95
CA ARG A 454 -3.39 -34.60 -3.51
C ARG A 454 -4.67 -35.40 -3.26
N GLY A 455 -5.10 -35.50 -2.00
CA GLY A 455 -6.42 -36.03 -1.67
C GLY A 455 -7.54 -35.14 -2.25
N SER A 456 -8.77 -35.63 -2.15
CA SER A 456 -9.94 -34.91 -2.68
C SER A 456 -10.24 -33.65 -1.86
N ALA A 457 -10.70 -32.57 -2.51
CA ALA A 457 -11.11 -31.33 -1.84
C ALA A 457 -10.04 -30.72 -0.90
N ASP A 458 -8.82 -30.55 -1.43
CA ASP A 458 -7.66 -29.96 -0.75
C ASP A 458 -7.13 -30.71 0.49
N THR A 459 -7.51 -31.98 0.69
CA THR A 459 -6.98 -32.80 1.78
C THR A 459 -5.68 -33.51 1.42
N ALA A 460 -4.86 -33.84 2.43
CA ALA A 460 -3.77 -34.79 2.24
C ALA A 460 -4.33 -36.18 1.89
N SER A 461 -3.58 -36.97 1.11
CA SER A 461 -3.89 -38.38 0.86
C SER A 461 -3.03 -39.28 1.74
N SER A 462 -3.65 -40.20 2.47
CA SER A 462 -2.94 -41.20 3.28
C SER A 462 -2.19 -42.24 2.43
N THR A 463 -2.50 -42.34 1.15
CA THR A 463 -1.88 -43.30 0.23
C THR A 463 -0.81 -42.66 -0.65
N LEU A 464 -0.64 -41.35 -0.65
CA LEU A 464 0.42 -40.70 -1.42
C LEU A 464 1.68 -40.53 -0.56
N ASN A 465 2.84 -40.79 -1.17
CA ASN A 465 4.16 -40.57 -0.61
C ASN A 465 5.10 -40.11 -1.76
N ALA A 466 6.37 -39.83 -1.45
CA ALA A 466 7.32 -39.35 -2.45
C ALA A 466 7.44 -40.26 -3.69
N GLU A 467 7.54 -41.59 -3.49
CA GLU A 467 7.66 -42.55 -4.59
C GLU A 467 6.40 -42.58 -5.48
N ARG A 468 5.22 -42.61 -4.86
CA ARG A 468 3.95 -42.62 -5.59
C ARG A 468 3.69 -41.31 -6.32
N LEU A 469 4.07 -40.17 -5.73
CA LEU A 469 3.99 -38.87 -6.39
C LEU A 469 4.94 -38.78 -7.59
N ALA A 470 6.13 -39.36 -7.50
CA ALA A 470 7.03 -39.47 -8.65
C ALA A 470 6.41 -40.31 -9.78
N ASP A 471 5.76 -41.44 -9.46
CA ASP A 471 5.03 -42.24 -10.46
C ASP A 471 3.82 -41.48 -11.05
N VAL A 472 3.05 -40.74 -10.25
CA VAL A 472 1.98 -39.86 -10.73
C VAL A 472 2.51 -38.88 -11.77
N VAL A 473 3.55 -38.11 -11.42
CA VAL A 473 4.09 -37.06 -12.31
C VAL A 473 4.71 -37.66 -13.57
N ALA A 474 5.40 -38.80 -13.46
CA ALA A 474 5.92 -39.50 -14.62
C ALA A 474 4.82 -39.94 -15.60
N ASN A 475 3.65 -40.37 -15.10
CA ASN A 475 2.50 -40.69 -15.95
C ASN A 475 1.83 -39.43 -16.52
N GLN A 476 1.77 -38.34 -15.77
CA GLN A 476 1.26 -37.05 -16.26
C GLN A 476 2.12 -36.50 -17.41
N GLN A 477 3.45 -36.54 -17.30
CA GLN A 477 4.35 -36.14 -18.39
C GLN A 477 4.22 -37.03 -19.64
N LYS A 478 3.97 -38.33 -19.47
CA LYS A 478 3.63 -39.24 -20.59
C LYS A 478 2.30 -38.85 -21.25
N ILE A 479 1.29 -38.45 -20.48
CA ILE A 479 0.03 -37.94 -21.01
C ILE A 479 0.28 -36.68 -21.83
N LEU A 480 1.00 -35.70 -21.28
CA LEU A 480 1.29 -34.44 -21.96
C LEU A 480 2.01 -34.67 -23.30
N THR A 481 3.11 -35.43 -23.29
CA THR A 481 3.87 -35.72 -24.53
C THR A 481 3.07 -36.53 -25.54
N SER A 482 2.28 -37.52 -25.11
CA SER A 482 1.48 -38.34 -26.05
C SER A 482 0.32 -37.58 -26.69
N VAL A 483 -0.29 -36.62 -25.98
CA VAL A 483 -1.44 -35.87 -26.48
C VAL A 483 -1.02 -34.61 -27.24
N LEU A 484 -0.08 -33.85 -26.69
CA LEU A 484 0.36 -32.56 -27.24
C LEU A 484 1.50 -32.69 -28.25
N GLY A 485 2.35 -33.72 -28.11
CA GLY A 485 3.61 -33.84 -28.85
C GLY A 485 4.69 -32.88 -28.32
N GLY A 486 5.86 -32.86 -28.97
CA GLY A 486 6.96 -31.94 -28.63
C GLY A 486 7.77 -32.34 -27.39
N ASN A 487 8.64 -31.43 -26.94
CA ASN A 487 9.47 -31.62 -25.75
C ASN A 487 8.75 -31.10 -24.51
N LEU A 488 8.97 -31.74 -23.36
CA LEU A 488 8.39 -31.31 -22.07
C LEU A 488 8.82 -29.89 -21.68
N SER A 489 10.02 -29.45 -22.08
CA SER A 489 10.51 -28.08 -21.86
C SER A 489 9.65 -27.00 -22.52
N ASP A 490 8.89 -27.36 -23.56
CA ASP A 490 8.05 -26.44 -24.32
C ASP A 490 6.59 -26.46 -23.84
N ILE A 491 6.26 -27.36 -22.89
CA ILE A 491 4.91 -27.52 -22.32
C ILE A 491 4.92 -26.91 -20.91
N PRO A 492 4.20 -25.79 -20.68
CA PRO A 492 4.17 -25.14 -19.37
C PRO A 492 3.55 -26.06 -18.31
N GLN A 493 4.33 -26.36 -17.28
CA GLN A 493 3.97 -27.26 -16.18
C GLN A 493 4.30 -26.60 -14.86
N MET A 494 3.43 -26.77 -13.85
CA MET A 494 3.71 -26.31 -12.49
C MET A 494 3.30 -27.35 -11.45
N TRP A 495 4.08 -27.43 -10.38
CA TRP A 495 3.75 -28.25 -9.22
C TRP A 495 3.86 -27.40 -7.96
N CYS A 496 2.73 -27.21 -7.28
CA CYS A 496 2.73 -26.54 -5.99
C CYS A 496 3.22 -27.47 -4.88
N LEU A 497 4.27 -27.04 -4.20
CA LEU A 497 4.85 -27.77 -3.06
C LEU A 497 4.09 -27.41 -1.78
N TYR A 498 2.79 -27.65 -1.80
CA TYR A 498 1.85 -27.22 -0.77
C TYR A 498 1.79 -28.19 0.41
N LYS A 499 1.84 -27.66 1.64
CA LYS A 499 1.72 -28.42 2.90
C LYS A 499 2.62 -29.68 2.89
N GLU A 500 2.04 -30.87 3.00
CA GLU A 500 2.78 -32.13 3.15
C GLU A 500 3.71 -32.43 1.97
N VAL A 501 3.40 -31.94 0.76
CA VAL A 501 4.22 -32.14 -0.45
C VAL A 501 5.57 -31.44 -0.31
N GLY A 502 5.59 -30.27 0.33
CA GLY A 502 6.83 -29.57 0.66
C GLY A 502 7.75 -30.42 1.55
N GLY A 503 7.16 -31.11 2.53
CA GLY A 503 7.90 -32.05 3.40
C GLY A 503 8.50 -33.22 2.63
N TYR A 504 7.80 -33.75 1.61
CA TYR A 504 8.34 -34.79 0.74
C TYR A 504 9.49 -34.28 -0.12
N TYR A 505 9.38 -33.06 -0.66
CA TYR A 505 10.43 -32.40 -1.43
C TYR A 505 11.70 -32.21 -0.59
N GLN A 506 11.56 -31.68 0.63
CA GLN A 506 12.68 -31.55 1.57
C GLN A 506 13.33 -32.91 1.89
N LYS A 507 12.54 -33.99 1.97
CA LYS A 507 13.01 -35.36 2.27
C LYS A 507 13.52 -36.15 1.05
N GLY A 508 13.58 -35.53 -0.12
CA GLY A 508 14.25 -36.12 -1.28
C GLY A 508 13.39 -36.38 -2.51
N LEU A 509 12.09 -36.04 -2.50
CA LEU A 509 11.28 -36.06 -3.71
C LEU A 509 11.93 -35.15 -4.77
N ARG A 510 12.24 -35.71 -5.93
CA ARG A 510 12.86 -34.97 -7.04
C ARG A 510 11.79 -34.53 -8.02
N VAL A 511 11.75 -33.23 -8.30
CA VAL A 511 10.86 -32.63 -9.30
C VAL A 511 11.63 -32.46 -10.61
N PRO A 512 11.11 -32.97 -11.74
CA PRO A 512 11.69 -32.76 -13.07
C PRO A 512 12.07 -31.29 -13.32
N PRO A 513 13.21 -31.02 -13.99
CA PRO A 513 13.76 -29.65 -14.10
C PRO A 513 12.89 -28.70 -14.93
N ASP A 514 12.06 -29.23 -15.83
CA ASP A 514 11.13 -28.49 -16.70
C ASP A 514 9.84 -28.05 -15.99
N ILE A 515 9.56 -28.58 -14.79
CA ILE A 515 8.38 -28.20 -14.00
C ILE A 515 8.72 -27.00 -13.12
N THR A 516 7.90 -25.95 -13.19
CA THR A 516 7.94 -24.79 -12.30
C THR A 516 7.61 -25.21 -10.87
N LEU A 517 8.48 -24.87 -9.92
CA LEU A 517 8.18 -25.03 -8.50
C LEU A 517 7.31 -23.85 -8.04
N LEU A 518 6.04 -24.13 -7.68
CA LEU A 518 5.14 -23.10 -7.16
C LEU A 518 5.17 -23.14 -5.63
N TRP A 519 5.77 -22.13 -5.00
CA TRP A 519 5.81 -21.97 -3.56
C TRP A 519 4.54 -21.29 -3.07
N SER A 520 3.96 -21.74 -1.96
CA SER A 520 2.83 -21.04 -1.36
C SER A 520 3.27 -20.15 -0.20
N ASP A 521 2.51 -19.10 0.04
CA ASP A 521 2.44 -18.51 1.37
C ASP A 521 1.79 -19.49 2.36
N ASP A 522 1.61 -19.06 3.60
CA ASP A 522 0.96 -19.76 4.69
C ASP A 522 -0.58 -19.59 4.71
N ASN A 523 -1.16 -19.14 3.60
CA ASN A 523 -2.55 -18.76 3.41
C ASN A 523 -3.00 -17.45 4.08
N VAL A 524 -2.08 -16.64 4.61
CA VAL A 524 -2.36 -15.32 5.20
C VAL A 524 -1.28 -14.29 4.83
N GLY A 525 -0.56 -14.54 3.73
CA GLY A 525 0.40 -13.59 3.16
C GLY A 525 1.82 -13.67 3.70
N ASN A 526 2.26 -14.81 4.27
CA ASN A 526 3.65 -15.02 4.69
C ASN A 526 4.29 -16.15 3.90
N MET A 527 5.36 -15.85 3.16
CA MET A 527 6.04 -16.86 2.33
C MET A 527 6.66 -17.96 3.20
N GLN A 528 6.27 -19.22 2.98
CA GLN A 528 6.81 -20.34 3.76
C GLN A 528 8.23 -20.71 3.34
N ARG A 529 8.52 -20.61 2.04
CA ARG A 529 9.77 -21.04 1.42
C ARG A 529 9.95 -20.28 0.10
N LEU A 530 11.19 -19.97 -0.24
CA LEU A 530 11.58 -19.39 -1.54
C LEU A 530 12.75 -20.19 -2.13
N PRO A 531 13.13 -20.07 -3.41
CA PRO A 531 14.28 -20.82 -3.92
C PRO A 531 15.55 -20.65 -3.04
N ILE A 532 16.27 -21.73 -2.73
CA ILE A 532 17.65 -21.65 -2.18
C ILE A 532 18.68 -21.59 -3.31
N PRO A 533 19.95 -21.21 -3.04
CA PRO A 533 21.00 -21.16 -4.06
C PRO A 533 21.09 -22.38 -4.98
N SER A 534 20.88 -23.61 -4.48
CA SER A 534 20.91 -24.83 -5.30
C SER A 534 19.69 -25.04 -6.21
N GLU A 535 18.64 -24.22 -6.05
CA GLU A 535 17.40 -24.27 -6.82
C GLU A 535 17.28 -23.08 -7.79
N LEU A 536 18.15 -22.08 -7.64
CA LEU A 536 18.26 -20.97 -8.59
C LEU A 536 18.69 -21.50 -9.96
N GLY A 537 18.17 -20.90 -11.03
CA GLY A 537 18.47 -21.32 -12.40
C GLY A 537 17.88 -22.67 -12.86
N ARG A 538 16.96 -23.29 -12.11
CA ARG A 538 16.16 -24.41 -12.63
C ARG A 538 15.45 -24.01 -13.93
N ALA A 539 15.42 -24.90 -14.92
CA ALA A 539 14.86 -24.59 -16.25
C ALA A 539 13.38 -24.17 -16.21
N GLY A 540 12.55 -24.83 -15.40
CA GLY A 540 11.15 -24.44 -15.16
C GLY A 540 10.98 -23.26 -14.20
N GLY A 541 12.07 -22.75 -13.60
CA GLY A 541 12.04 -21.66 -12.64
C GLY A 541 11.22 -21.97 -11.38
N ALA A 542 10.77 -20.90 -10.73
CA ALA A 542 9.88 -20.95 -9.57
C ALA A 542 8.83 -19.84 -9.62
N GLY A 543 7.76 -20.00 -8.85
CA GLY A 543 6.70 -19.01 -8.70
C GLY A 543 6.12 -18.98 -7.30
N VAL A 544 5.10 -18.14 -7.09
CA VAL A 544 4.35 -17.98 -5.85
C VAL A 544 2.85 -18.13 -6.05
N TYR A 545 2.20 -18.83 -5.11
CA TYR A 545 0.78 -18.75 -4.81
C TYR A 545 0.56 -18.01 -3.50
N TYR A 546 -0.11 -16.86 -3.56
CA TYR A 546 -0.33 -15.93 -2.43
C TYR A 546 -1.82 -15.81 -2.09
N HIS A 547 -2.18 -15.33 -0.89
CA HIS A 547 -3.58 -15.20 -0.48
C HIS A 547 -3.96 -13.77 -0.06
N PHE A 548 -5.02 -13.23 -0.68
CA PHE A 548 -5.79 -12.07 -0.20
C PHE A 548 -7.14 -12.44 0.39
N ASP A 549 -7.53 -13.71 0.26
CA ASP A 549 -8.73 -14.33 0.83
C ASP A 549 -8.39 -15.77 1.25
N TYR A 550 -9.08 -16.31 2.26
CA TYR A 550 -8.87 -17.70 2.66
C TYR A 550 -10.04 -18.28 3.47
N VAL A 551 -10.33 -19.56 3.21
CA VAL A 551 -11.16 -20.44 4.05
C VAL A 551 -10.29 -21.45 4.78
N GLY A 552 -10.18 -21.31 6.10
CA GLY A 552 -9.42 -22.22 6.94
C GLY A 552 -8.94 -21.62 8.25
N ASP A 553 -7.92 -22.25 8.82
CA ASP A 553 -7.30 -21.85 10.08
C ASP A 553 -6.43 -20.58 9.94
N PRO A 554 -6.30 -19.76 10.99
CA PRO A 554 -6.98 -19.86 12.29
C PRO A 554 -8.46 -19.48 12.24
N ARG A 555 -8.86 -18.77 11.19
CA ARG A 555 -10.23 -18.36 10.88
C ARG A 555 -10.28 -17.87 9.45
N ASN A 556 -11.41 -18.09 8.79
CA ASN A 556 -11.68 -17.49 7.49
C ASN A 556 -11.51 -15.97 7.54
N TYR A 557 -11.04 -15.38 6.46
CA TYR A 557 -11.13 -13.93 6.23
C TYR A 557 -11.59 -13.72 4.79
N LYS A 558 -12.88 -13.36 4.63
CA LYS A 558 -13.59 -13.44 3.34
C LYS A 558 -14.41 -12.22 2.98
N TRP A 559 -14.60 -11.30 3.93
CA TRP A 559 -15.64 -10.29 3.80
C TRP A 559 -15.22 -9.06 2.99
N ILE A 560 -14.19 -8.35 3.47
CA ILE A 560 -13.64 -7.16 2.82
C ILE A 560 -12.11 -7.15 2.95
N ASN A 561 -11.46 -6.21 2.27
CA ASN A 561 -10.02 -6.05 2.26
C ASN A 561 -9.40 -5.99 3.68
N THR A 562 -8.38 -6.80 3.92
CA THR A 562 -7.54 -6.80 5.14
C THR A 562 -6.05 -6.90 4.82
N ILE A 563 -5.69 -6.51 3.60
CA ILE A 563 -4.36 -6.67 3.01
C ILE A 563 -3.65 -5.33 3.03
N SER A 564 -2.48 -5.29 3.67
CA SER A 564 -1.58 -4.14 3.64
C SER A 564 -0.66 -4.23 2.40
N PRO A 565 -0.69 -3.24 1.49
CA PRO A 565 0.24 -3.17 0.37
C PRO A 565 1.72 -3.23 0.79
N GLN A 566 2.07 -2.58 1.91
CA GLN A 566 3.39 -2.57 2.52
C GLN A 566 3.87 -3.98 2.87
N LYS A 567 2.98 -4.79 3.45
CA LYS A 567 3.26 -6.20 3.76
C LYS A 567 3.44 -7.04 2.50
N THR A 568 2.55 -6.88 1.52
CA THR A 568 2.62 -7.61 0.25
C THR A 568 3.93 -7.28 -0.48
N TRP A 569 4.31 -6.00 -0.54
CA TRP A 569 5.58 -5.57 -1.12
C TRP A 569 6.78 -6.22 -0.41
N GLU A 570 6.84 -6.19 0.91
CA GLU A 570 7.96 -6.76 1.67
C GLU A 570 8.18 -8.25 1.36
N GLN A 571 7.10 -9.03 1.29
CA GLN A 571 7.16 -10.46 0.97
C GLN A 571 7.50 -10.71 -0.50
N LEU A 572 6.91 -9.95 -1.43
CA LEU A 572 7.07 -10.19 -2.86
C LEU A 572 8.36 -9.61 -3.43
N HIS A 573 8.92 -8.56 -2.81
CA HIS A 573 10.24 -8.05 -3.16
C HIS A 573 11.33 -9.11 -2.91
N MET A 574 11.30 -9.78 -1.75
CA MET A 574 12.20 -10.91 -1.46
C MET A 574 11.93 -12.10 -2.40
N THR A 575 10.67 -12.38 -2.72
CA THR A 575 10.25 -13.44 -3.65
C THR A 575 10.84 -13.21 -5.06
N TYR A 576 10.73 -11.99 -5.56
CA TYR A 576 11.32 -11.57 -6.83
C TYR A 576 12.85 -11.66 -6.82
N ALA A 577 13.48 -11.20 -5.74
CA ALA A 577 14.92 -11.24 -5.59
C ALA A 577 15.48 -12.68 -5.53
N ARG A 578 14.70 -13.64 -5.02
CA ARG A 578 15.00 -15.09 -5.00
C ARG A 578 14.57 -15.84 -6.27
N GLU A 579 14.41 -15.13 -7.40
CA GLU A 579 14.14 -15.67 -8.74
C GLU A 579 12.83 -16.49 -8.88
N ALA A 580 11.87 -16.34 -7.98
CA ALA A 580 10.53 -16.91 -8.16
C ALA A 580 9.70 -16.03 -9.11
N ARG A 581 10.09 -15.97 -10.40
CA ARG A 581 9.58 -15.03 -11.41
C ARG A 581 8.75 -15.69 -12.52
N GLN A 582 8.50 -16.99 -12.41
CA GLN A 582 7.78 -17.72 -13.45
C GLN A 582 6.27 -17.53 -13.33
N ILE A 583 5.71 -17.69 -12.14
CA ILE A 583 4.25 -17.62 -11.89
C ILE A 583 4.02 -16.81 -10.63
N TRP A 584 3.26 -15.72 -10.70
CA TRP A 584 2.66 -15.05 -9.54
C TRP A 584 1.15 -15.16 -9.67
N ILE A 585 0.53 -15.90 -8.75
CA ILE A 585 -0.92 -16.03 -8.67
C ILE A 585 -1.40 -15.77 -7.25
N VAL A 586 -2.52 -15.06 -7.12
CA VAL A 586 -3.09 -14.69 -5.82
C VAL A 586 -4.55 -15.14 -5.70
N ASN A 587 -4.92 -15.77 -4.58
CA ASN A 587 -6.32 -16.00 -4.23
C ASN A 587 -6.98 -14.67 -3.89
N VAL A 588 -8.04 -14.32 -4.62
CA VAL A 588 -8.77 -13.06 -4.49
C VAL A 588 -10.21 -13.25 -4.03
N GLY A 589 -10.57 -14.43 -3.54
CA GLY A 589 -11.92 -14.72 -3.10
C GLY A 589 -12.94 -14.42 -4.23
N ASP A 590 -13.91 -13.58 -3.87
CA ASP A 590 -14.97 -13.07 -4.73
C ASP A 590 -14.55 -11.96 -5.73
N LEU A 591 -13.25 -11.64 -5.81
CA LEU A 591 -12.63 -10.51 -6.53
C LEU A 591 -12.96 -9.13 -5.94
N LYS A 592 -14.22 -8.82 -5.68
CA LYS A 592 -14.62 -7.61 -4.93
C LYS A 592 -14.76 -7.95 -3.44
N PRO A 593 -14.38 -7.05 -2.51
CA PRO A 593 -13.80 -5.72 -2.71
C PRO A 593 -12.27 -5.71 -2.49
N LEU A 594 -11.51 -6.46 -3.31
CA LEU A 594 -10.04 -6.57 -3.22
C LEU A 594 -9.30 -5.85 -4.36
N GLU A 595 -9.94 -4.85 -4.99
CA GLU A 595 -9.43 -4.19 -6.19
C GLU A 595 -8.05 -3.55 -5.98
N ILE A 596 -7.86 -2.80 -4.88
CA ILE A 596 -6.60 -2.12 -4.54
C ILE A 596 -5.43 -3.12 -4.40
N PRO A 597 -5.48 -4.14 -3.52
CA PRO A 597 -4.37 -5.08 -3.39
C PRO A 597 -4.16 -5.93 -4.64
N ILE A 598 -5.21 -6.27 -5.40
CA ILE A 598 -5.07 -6.95 -6.71
C ILE A 598 -4.28 -6.09 -7.68
N ASN A 599 -4.62 -4.80 -7.78
CA ASN A 599 -3.91 -3.90 -8.67
C ASN A 599 -2.44 -3.75 -8.27
N HIS A 600 -2.15 -3.57 -6.98
CA HIS A 600 -0.78 -3.48 -6.48
C HIS A 600 0.04 -4.74 -6.82
N PHE A 601 -0.56 -5.93 -6.62
CA PHE A 601 0.06 -7.21 -6.95
C PHE A 601 0.39 -7.32 -8.45
N MET A 602 -0.54 -6.91 -9.32
CA MET A 602 -0.35 -7.00 -10.78
C MET A 602 0.70 -6.00 -11.28
N ASP A 603 0.70 -4.78 -10.76
CA ASP A 603 1.69 -3.76 -11.16
C ASP A 603 3.11 -4.18 -10.73
N MET A 604 3.27 -4.74 -9.53
CA MET A 604 4.53 -5.35 -9.10
C MET A 604 4.94 -6.50 -10.04
N ALA A 605 4.03 -7.44 -10.31
CA ALA A 605 4.32 -8.59 -11.17
C ALA A 605 4.68 -8.16 -12.61
N TYR A 606 4.12 -7.05 -13.07
CA TYR A 606 4.40 -6.48 -14.38
C TYR A 606 5.75 -5.78 -14.43
N ASP A 607 6.04 -4.87 -13.49
CA ASP A 607 7.28 -4.09 -13.48
C ASP A 607 7.83 -3.86 -12.06
N MET A 608 8.57 -4.85 -11.55
CA MET A 608 9.24 -4.77 -10.25
C MET A 608 10.30 -3.67 -10.19
N SER A 609 10.75 -3.09 -11.31
CA SER A 609 11.76 -2.02 -11.28
C SER A 609 11.27 -0.76 -10.56
N GLN A 610 9.94 -0.54 -10.53
CA GLN A 610 9.30 0.55 -9.79
C GLN A 610 9.14 0.26 -8.28
N PHE A 611 9.43 -0.98 -7.85
CA PHE A 611 9.16 -1.48 -6.50
C PHE A 611 10.43 -1.98 -5.79
N GLN A 612 11.59 -1.38 -6.07
CA GLN A 612 12.88 -1.81 -5.51
C GLN A 612 13.22 -1.16 -4.15
N THR A 613 12.46 -0.17 -3.70
CA THR A 613 12.72 0.56 -2.44
C THR A 613 11.52 0.55 -1.49
N PRO A 614 11.74 0.70 -0.18
CA PRO A 614 10.67 0.77 0.83
C PRO A 614 9.58 1.82 0.58
N GLU A 615 9.93 2.93 -0.07
CA GLU A 615 9.03 4.05 -0.32
C GLU A 615 8.11 3.83 -1.53
N SER A 616 8.38 2.81 -2.34
CA SER A 616 7.68 2.54 -3.61
C SER A 616 6.17 2.37 -3.46
N VAL A 617 5.71 1.80 -2.33
CA VAL A 617 4.29 1.59 -2.07
C VAL A 617 3.54 2.93 -1.96
N GLY A 618 4.07 3.91 -1.23
CA GLY A 618 3.42 5.23 -1.10
C GLY A 618 3.40 6.03 -2.41
N ILE A 619 4.43 5.84 -3.25
CA ILE A 619 4.47 6.40 -4.61
C ILE A 619 3.36 5.77 -5.45
N TRP A 620 3.23 4.44 -5.40
CA TRP A 620 2.20 3.71 -6.12
C TRP A 620 0.79 4.09 -5.65
N GLU A 621 0.53 4.20 -4.34
CA GLU A 621 -0.77 4.63 -3.80
C GLU A 621 -1.17 6.02 -4.32
N SER A 622 -0.20 6.94 -4.43
CA SER A 622 -0.42 8.27 -4.98
C SER A 622 -0.74 8.24 -6.47
N GLN A 623 -0.03 7.41 -7.25
CA GLN A 623 -0.27 7.24 -8.68
C GLN A 623 -1.63 6.57 -8.95
N TRP A 624 -1.95 5.52 -8.20
CA TRP A 624 -3.26 4.85 -8.25
C TRP A 624 -4.38 5.85 -7.95
N ALA A 625 -4.28 6.60 -6.84
CA ALA A 625 -5.30 7.58 -6.48
C ALA A 625 -5.47 8.68 -7.54
N ALA A 626 -4.36 9.14 -8.13
CA ALA A 626 -4.40 10.10 -9.22
C ALA A 626 -5.10 9.53 -10.46
N ARG A 627 -4.87 8.26 -10.80
CA ARG A 627 -5.49 7.57 -11.93
C ARG A 627 -6.99 7.32 -11.73
N GLU A 628 -7.44 6.99 -10.51
CA GLU A 628 -8.85 6.69 -10.27
C GLU A 628 -9.70 7.95 -10.05
N PHE A 629 -9.16 8.95 -9.36
CA PHE A 629 -9.94 10.08 -8.83
C PHE A 629 -9.37 11.46 -9.14
N GLY A 630 -8.25 11.53 -9.86
CA GLY A 630 -7.59 12.77 -10.28
C GLY A 630 -6.47 13.21 -9.35
N ALA A 631 -5.45 13.85 -9.93
CA ALA A 631 -4.21 14.22 -9.24
C ALA A 631 -4.40 15.18 -8.05
N ALA A 632 -5.41 16.05 -8.08
CA ALA A 632 -5.63 17.04 -7.02
C ALA A 632 -6.00 16.40 -5.65
N LEU A 633 -6.65 15.24 -5.67
CA LEU A 633 -7.07 14.52 -4.47
C LEU A 633 -6.11 13.40 -4.08
N SER A 634 -5.10 13.11 -4.91
CA SER A 634 -4.27 11.92 -4.75
C SER A 634 -3.52 11.84 -3.42
N PRO A 635 -2.94 12.92 -2.84
CA PRO A 635 -2.24 12.80 -1.56
C PRO A 635 -3.18 12.44 -0.41
N ALA A 636 -4.39 13.01 -0.40
CA ALA A 636 -5.38 12.76 0.64
C ALA A 636 -5.94 11.33 0.55
N ILE A 637 -6.19 10.84 -0.67
CA ILE A 637 -6.67 9.48 -0.91
C ILE A 637 -5.58 8.46 -0.60
N ALA A 638 -4.34 8.67 -1.04
CA ALA A 638 -3.21 7.80 -0.70
C ALA A 638 -3.02 7.67 0.82
N SER A 639 -3.12 8.79 1.55
CA SER A 639 -3.09 8.77 3.02
C SER A 639 -4.24 7.96 3.65
N ILE A 640 -5.42 7.92 3.04
CA ILE A 640 -6.52 7.07 3.50
C ILE A 640 -6.21 5.59 3.23
N ILE A 641 -5.65 5.25 2.06
CA ILE A 641 -5.29 3.86 1.70
C ILE A 641 -4.22 3.32 2.64
N ASP A 642 -3.15 4.07 2.88
CA ASP A 642 -2.07 3.68 3.80
C ASP A 642 -2.61 3.44 5.23
N ARG A 643 -3.40 4.39 5.76
CA ARG A 643 -4.04 4.25 7.08
C ARG A 643 -4.98 3.06 7.13
N TYR A 644 -5.81 2.86 6.11
CA TYR A 644 -6.73 1.73 6.03
C TYR A 644 -5.97 0.40 6.04
N GLY A 645 -4.97 0.25 5.16
CA GLY A 645 -4.15 -0.95 5.06
C GLY A 645 -3.51 -1.30 6.40
N ARG A 646 -2.98 -0.29 7.11
CA ARG A 646 -2.42 -0.46 8.45
C ARG A 646 -3.45 -0.85 9.50
N TYR A 647 -4.60 -0.17 9.54
CA TYR A 647 -5.61 -0.42 10.56
C TYR A 647 -6.27 -1.79 10.38
N ALA A 648 -6.61 -2.16 9.15
CA ALA A 648 -7.19 -3.47 8.81
C ALA A 648 -6.17 -4.61 8.99
N ALA A 649 -4.88 -4.33 8.81
CA ALA A 649 -3.81 -5.31 9.08
C ALA A 649 -3.59 -5.59 10.57
N ARG A 650 -4.13 -4.81 11.52
CA ARG A 650 -3.98 -5.09 12.97
C ARG A 650 -4.64 -6.41 13.37
N ARG A 651 -5.82 -6.69 12.80
CA ARG A 651 -6.61 -7.89 13.05
C ARG A 651 -7.64 -8.07 11.94
N LYS A 652 -7.73 -9.27 11.37
CA LYS A 652 -8.82 -9.64 10.45
C LYS A 652 -10.17 -9.44 11.17
N TYR A 653 -11.19 -8.95 10.46
CA TYR A 653 -12.47 -8.58 11.09
C TYR A 653 -13.15 -9.76 11.77
N GLU A 654 -13.07 -10.94 11.15
CA GLU A 654 -13.61 -12.19 11.66
C GLU A 654 -12.90 -12.64 12.94
N LEU A 655 -11.66 -12.20 13.19
CA LEU A 655 -10.86 -12.47 14.39
C LEU A 655 -11.03 -11.41 15.51
N LEU A 656 -11.85 -10.39 15.30
CA LEU A 656 -12.16 -9.38 16.33
C LEU A 656 -13.19 -9.91 17.33
N ASP A 657 -13.00 -9.53 18.59
CA ASP A 657 -13.97 -9.69 19.65
C ASP A 657 -13.74 -8.61 20.74
N ALA A 658 -14.60 -8.60 21.76
CA ALA A 658 -14.57 -7.62 22.84
C ALA A 658 -13.39 -7.76 23.83
N SER A 659 -12.50 -8.74 23.64
CA SER A 659 -11.32 -8.96 24.48
C SER A 659 -10.02 -8.42 23.87
N ILE A 660 -10.04 -8.04 22.59
CA ILE A 660 -8.82 -7.70 21.84
C ILE A 660 -8.22 -6.37 22.30
N PHE A 661 -8.94 -5.26 22.13
CA PHE A 661 -8.42 -3.93 22.47
C PHE A 661 -8.76 -3.55 23.91
N SER A 662 -7.75 -3.10 24.65
CA SER A 662 -7.91 -2.69 26.03
C SER A 662 -8.75 -1.43 26.16
N VAL A 663 -9.80 -1.49 26.97
CA VAL A 663 -10.62 -0.32 27.36
C VAL A 663 -10.18 0.27 28.72
N VAL A 664 -9.03 -0.19 29.23
CA VAL A 664 -8.48 0.23 30.54
C VAL A 664 -7.07 0.79 30.39
N ASN A 665 -6.20 0.09 29.66
CA ASN A 665 -4.80 0.44 29.58
C ASN A 665 -4.52 1.30 28.35
N TYR A 666 -3.72 2.35 28.56
CA TYR A 666 -3.18 3.22 27.51
C TYR A 666 -4.21 3.93 26.62
N ASN A 667 -5.48 3.94 27.01
CA ASN A 667 -6.60 4.40 26.19
C ASN A 667 -6.68 3.70 24.83
N GLU A 668 -6.18 2.46 24.73
CA GLU A 668 -5.98 1.76 23.45
C GLU A 668 -7.26 1.72 22.61
N GLY A 669 -8.36 1.20 23.16
CA GLY A 669 -9.64 1.12 22.44
C GLY A 669 -10.18 2.48 22.00
N ASP A 670 -10.00 3.53 22.81
CA ASP A 670 -10.44 4.89 22.47
C ASP A 670 -9.59 5.53 21.37
N VAL A 671 -8.29 5.26 21.37
CA VAL A 671 -7.36 5.74 20.32
C VAL A 671 -7.67 5.02 19.01
N VAL A 672 -7.78 3.69 19.04
CA VAL A 672 -8.09 2.88 17.85
C VAL A 672 -9.41 3.31 17.22
N LEU A 673 -10.47 3.53 18.01
CA LEU A 673 -11.74 4.01 17.45
C LEU A 673 -11.63 5.40 16.81
N ARG A 674 -10.89 6.32 17.44
CA ARG A 674 -10.71 7.68 16.94
C ARG A 674 -9.92 7.72 15.64
N GLU A 675 -8.91 6.87 15.52
CA GLU A 675 -8.14 6.70 14.28
C GLU A 675 -9.05 6.29 13.12
N TRP A 676 -9.89 5.27 13.32
CA TRP A 676 -10.88 4.84 12.33
C TRP A 676 -11.91 5.94 12.04
N GLU A 677 -12.45 6.59 13.08
CA GLU A 677 -13.43 7.68 12.93
C GLU A 677 -12.87 8.86 12.12
N THR A 678 -11.63 9.24 12.39
CA THR A 678 -10.94 10.32 11.65
C THR A 678 -10.76 9.95 10.18
N MET A 679 -10.31 8.73 9.90
CA MET A 679 -10.16 8.25 8.52
C MET A 679 -11.51 8.18 7.77
N VAL A 680 -12.58 7.75 8.45
CA VAL A 680 -13.94 7.77 7.86
C VAL A 680 -14.39 9.19 7.56
N ALA A 681 -14.13 10.15 8.46
CA ALA A 681 -14.46 11.56 8.24
C ALA A 681 -13.69 12.15 7.05
N ASP A 682 -12.39 11.84 6.93
CA ASP A 682 -11.57 12.25 5.79
C ASP A 682 -12.10 11.67 4.47
N ALA A 683 -12.41 10.37 4.43
CA ALA A 683 -12.98 9.71 3.26
C ALA A 683 -14.36 10.27 2.89
N GLN A 684 -15.21 10.54 3.88
CA GLN A 684 -16.54 11.13 3.66
C GLN A 684 -16.42 12.54 3.07
N LYS A 685 -15.49 13.36 3.58
CA LYS A 685 -15.24 14.71 3.06
C LYS A 685 -14.84 14.68 1.58
N ILE A 686 -14.02 13.71 1.17
CA ILE A 686 -13.65 13.54 -0.25
C ILE A 686 -14.86 13.10 -1.06
N TYR A 687 -15.59 12.08 -0.61
CA TYR A 687 -16.80 11.59 -1.28
C TYR A 687 -17.82 12.70 -1.54
N ASP A 688 -18.07 13.55 -0.54
CA ASP A 688 -19.02 14.66 -0.64
C ASP A 688 -18.57 15.75 -1.63
N ALA A 689 -17.25 15.87 -1.85
CA ALA A 689 -16.66 16.82 -2.79
C ALA A 689 -16.51 16.27 -4.22
N LEU A 690 -16.61 14.95 -4.42
CA LEU A 690 -16.46 14.32 -5.73
C LEU A 690 -17.67 14.60 -6.64
N PRO A 691 -17.46 14.69 -7.96
CA PRO A 691 -18.56 14.67 -8.93
C PRO A 691 -19.44 13.44 -8.76
N ALA A 692 -20.75 13.59 -8.98
CA ALA A 692 -21.72 12.50 -8.81
C ALA A 692 -21.37 11.23 -9.62
N ALA A 693 -20.72 11.38 -10.77
CA ALA A 693 -20.26 10.25 -11.58
C ALA A 693 -19.14 9.43 -10.91
N SER A 694 -18.28 10.07 -10.11
CA SER A 694 -17.14 9.44 -9.43
C SER A 694 -17.49 8.87 -8.05
N GLN A 695 -18.63 9.29 -7.49
CA GLN A 695 -19.08 8.87 -6.17
C GLN A 695 -19.29 7.34 -6.04
N PRO A 696 -19.93 6.62 -6.99
CA PRO A 696 -20.08 5.17 -6.88
C PRO A 696 -18.74 4.43 -6.72
N GLY A 697 -17.78 4.68 -7.62
CA GLY A 697 -16.48 4.02 -7.53
C GLY A 697 -15.70 4.39 -6.27
N PHE A 698 -15.74 5.65 -5.82
CA PHE A 698 -15.12 6.04 -4.55
C PHE A 698 -15.82 5.40 -3.34
N PHE A 699 -17.15 5.26 -3.39
CA PHE A 699 -17.90 4.57 -2.35
C PHE A 699 -17.44 3.13 -2.21
N GLU A 700 -17.37 2.39 -3.32
CA GLU A 700 -16.98 0.99 -3.31
C GLU A 700 -15.52 0.77 -2.89
N LEU A 701 -14.60 1.55 -3.46
CA LEU A 701 -13.15 1.34 -3.31
C LEU A 701 -12.59 1.90 -2.00
N VAL A 702 -13.16 2.98 -1.47
CA VAL A 702 -12.58 3.74 -0.35
C VAL A 702 -13.56 3.91 0.80
N LEU A 703 -14.72 4.53 0.58
CA LEU A 703 -15.58 4.95 1.69
C LEU A 703 -16.28 3.78 2.39
N HIS A 704 -16.80 2.82 1.64
CA HIS A 704 -17.44 1.61 2.17
C HIS A 704 -16.48 0.82 3.07
N PRO A 705 -15.28 0.40 2.62
CA PRO A 705 -14.36 -0.35 3.48
C PRO A 705 -13.96 0.44 4.73
N CYS A 706 -13.76 1.77 4.63
CA CYS A 706 -13.48 2.62 5.80
C CYS A 706 -14.62 2.57 6.83
N LYS A 707 -15.87 2.75 6.38
CA LYS A 707 -17.06 2.72 7.25
C LYS A 707 -17.30 1.34 7.85
N ALA A 708 -17.22 0.30 7.02
CA ALA A 708 -17.44 -1.08 7.42
C ALA A 708 -16.43 -1.50 8.51
N GLY A 709 -15.15 -1.17 8.31
CA GLY A 709 -14.12 -1.43 9.31
C GLY A 709 -14.37 -0.68 10.63
N TYR A 710 -14.66 0.62 10.57
CA TYR A 710 -15.01 1.41 11.75
C TYR A 710 -16.19 0.80 12.53
N ILE A 711 -17.26 0.41 11.84
CA ILE A 711 -18.47 -0.16 12.45
C ILE A 711 -18.15 -1.44 13.24
N VAL A 712 -17.36 -2.37 12.68
CA VAL A 712 -17.01 -3.62 13.38
C VAL A 712 -16.11 -3.35 14.60
N TYR A 713 -15.16 -2.42 14.49
CA TYR A 713 -14.34 -2.01 15.63
C TYR A 713 -15.20 -1.32 16.71
N GLN A 714 -16.13 -0.44 16.32
CA GLN A 714 -17.07 0.21 17.22
C GLN A 714 -17.95 -0.79 17.94
N LEU A 715 -18.46 -1.81 17.24
CA LEU A 715 -19.26 -2.88 17.82
C LEU A 715 -18.52 -3.58 18.96
N TYR A 716 -17.29 -4.04 18.72
CA TYR A 716 -16.56 -4.84 19.71
C TYR A 716 -15.97 -3.99 20.85
N ILE A 717 -15.48 -2.78 20.57
CA ILE A 717 -14.96 -1.89 21.62
C ILE A 717 -16.10 -1.35 22.49
N SER A 718 -17.27 -1.04 21.91
CA SER A 718 -18.47 -0.69 22.70
C SER A 718 -18.95 -1.86 23.54
N THR A 719 -18.89 -3.09 23.01
CA THR A 719 -19.21 -4.32 23.76
C THR A 719 -18.21 -4.55 24.90
N ALA A 720 -16.92 -4.29 24.69
CA ALA A 720 -15.90 -4.37 25.73
C ALA A 720 -16.17 -3.38 26.88
N LYS A 721 -16.51 -2.14 26.55
CA LYS A 721 -16.91 -1.12 27.53
C LYS A 721 -18.21 -1.51 28.24
N ASN A 722 -19.23 -1.96 27.52
CA ASN A 722 -20.48 -2.45 28.10
C ASN A 722 -20.22 -3.56 29.14
N ASN A 723 -19.42 -4.57 28.77
CA ASN A 723 -19.05 -5.68 29.66
C ASN A 723 -18.34 -5.21 30.93
N LEU A 724 -17.36 -4.31 30.80
CA LEU A 724 -16.63 -3.78 31.95
C LEU A 724 -17.52 -2.90 32.84
N TYR A 725 -18.30 -2.01 32.22
CA TYR A 725 -19.07 -0.99 32.93
C TYR A 725 -20.26 -1.63 33.65
N ALA A 726 -20.88 -2.66 33.06
CA ALA A 726 -21.91 -3.44 33.74
C ALA A 726 -21.35 -4.15 34.98
N LYS A 727 -20.14 -4.73 34.91
CA LYS A 727 -19.45 -5.33 36.08
C LYS A 727 -19.14 -4.30 37.17
N GLN A 728 -18.88 -3.04 36.79
CA GLN A 728 -18.66 -1.92 37.72
C GLN A 728 -19.98 -1.35 38.30
N GLY A 729 -21.14 -1.79 37.78
CA GLY A 729 -22.45 -1.26 38.15
C GLY A 729 -22.74 0.14 37.58
N ARG A 730 -22.01 0.57 36.54
CA ARG A 730 -22.19 1.86 35.87
C ARG A 730 -23.51 1.89 35.11
N VAL A 731 -24.30 2.95 35.29
CA VAL A 731 -25.54 3.16 34.53
C VAL A 731 -25.26 3.35 33.03
N SER A 732 -24.14 4.00 32.69
CA SER A 732 -23.68 4.21 31.31
C SER A 732 -23.41 2.92 30.52
N ALA A 733 -23.30 1.76 31.17
CA ALA A 733 -23.19 0.48 30.49
C ALA A 733 -24.33 0.26 29.49
N ALA A 734 -25.55 0.74 29.80
CA ALA A 734 -26.69 0.67 28.89
C ALA A 734 -26.47 1.49 27.61
N ALA A 735 -25.83 2.66 27.69
CA ALA A 735 -25.53 3.50 26.54
C ALA A 735 -24.49 2.85 25.61
N TYR A 736 -23.44 2.23 26.16
CA TYR A 736 -22.49 1.45 25.37
C TYR A 736 -23.13 0.20 24.77
N GLY A 737 -24.08 -0.43 25.48
CA GLY A 737 -24.85 -1.54 24.92
C GLY A 737 -25.71 -1.11 23.74
N ALA A 738 -26.35 0.06 23.83
CA ALA A 738 -27.10 0.66 22.73
C ALA A 738 -26.18 1.04 21.55
N ALA A 739 -24.97 1.55 21.81
CA ALA A 739 -23.98 1.84 20.78
C ALA A 739 -23.56 0.56 20.02
N SER A 740 -23.33 -0.55 20.73
CA SER A 740 -23.07 -1.86 20.11
C SER A 740 -24.24 -2.29 19.22
N VAL A 741 -25.48 -2.22 19.72
CA VAL A 741 -26.68 -2.57 18.94
C VAL A 741 -26.83 -1.68 17.70
N SER A 742 -26.55 -0.39 17.83
CA SER A 742 -26.56 0.56 16.71
C SER A 742 -25.50 0.21 15.66
N ALA A 743 -24.26 -0.07 16.08
CA ALA A 743 -23.19 -0.46 15.15
C ALA A 743 -23.55 -1.74 14.38
N TYR A 744 -24.08 -2.76 15.07
CA TYR A 744 -24.55 -3.98 14.41
C TYR A 744 -25.70 -3.74 13.41
N ALA A 745 -26.62 -2.83 13.71
CA ALA A 745 -27.67 -2.45 12.76
C ALA A 745 -27.11 -1.65 11.56
N GLN A 746 -26.11 -0.79 11.79
CA GLN A 746 -25.44 -0.01 10.75
C GLN A 746 -24.67 -0.90 9.77
N ASP A 747 -24.08 -2.00 10.23
CA ASP A 747 -23.41 -2.98 9.37
C ASP A 747 -24.33 -3.49 8.25
N SER A 748 -25.50 -4.02 8.63
CA SER A 748 -26.49 -4.50 7.66
C SER A 748 -27.05 -3.39 6.76
N ALA A 749 -27.23 -2.18 7.30
CA ALA A 749 -27.67 -1.02 6.51
C ALA A 749 -26.62 -0.58 5.47
N LEU A 750 -25.34 -0.64 5.82
CA LEU A 750 -24.24 -0.31 4.92
C LEU A 750 -24.12 -1.37 3.80
N ALA A 751 -24.20 -2.66 4.15
CA ALA A 751 -24.26 -3.74 3.17
C ALA A 751 -25.44 -3.55 2.18
N SER A 752 -26.63 -3.20 2.70
CA SER A 752 -27.80 -2.91 1.85
C SER A 752 -27.58 -1.69 0.93
N THR A 753 -26.82 -0.69 1.37
CA THR A 753 -26.46 0.47 0.54
C THR A 753 -25.56 0.04 -0.62
N TYR A 754 -24.54 -0.79 -0.34
CA TYR A 754 -23.68 -1.37 -1.37
C TYR A 754 -24.50 -2.19 -2.38
N HIS A 755 -25.37 -3.07 -1.90
CA HIS A 755 -26.21 -3.92 -2.75
C HIS A 755 -27.20 -3.17 -3.63
N LYS A 756 -27.61 -1.95 -3.27
CA LYS A 756 -28.55 -1.10 -4.04
C LYS A 756 -27.84 -0.18 -5.03
N LEU A 757 -26.53 -0.04 -4.93
CA LEU A 757 -25.75 0.87 -5.75
C LEU A 757 -25.98 0.62 -7.25
N LEU A 758 -26.15 1.70 -8.01
CA LEU A 758 -26.35 1.67 -9.47
C LEU A 758 -27.45 0.70 -9.93
N GLY A 759 -28.61 0.71 -9.25
CA GLY A 759 -29.74 -0.15 -9.59
C GLY A 759 -29.50 -1.62 -9.23
N GLY A 760 -28.67 -1.87 -8.21
CA GLY A 760 -28.35 -3.22 -7.75
C GLY A 760 -27.28 -3.91 -8.58
N LYS A 761 -26.34 -3.14 -9.17
CA LYS A 761 -25.26 -3.71 -9.98
C LYS A 761 -24.45 -4.74 -9.19
N TRP A 762 -24.19 -4.47 -7.92
CA TRP A 762 -23.36 -5.30 -7.02
C TRP A 762 -24.16 -5.95 -5.87
N ASN A 763 -25.44 -6.21 -6.08
CA ASN A 763 -26.23 -6.99 -5.13
C ASN A 763 -25.52 -8.33 -4.82
N HIS A 764 -25.63 -8.84 -3.59
CA HIS A 764 -24.92 -10.01 -3.08
C HIS A 764 -23.43 -9.89 -2.73
N MET A 765 -22.68 -8.90 -3.23
CA MET A 765 -21.23 -8.85 -2.98
C MET A 765 -20.85 -8.69 -1.49
N MET A 766 -21.74 -8.12 -0.66
CA MET A 766 -21.58 -8.02 0.79
C MET A 766 -22.38 -9.08 1.60
N ASP A 767 -22.73 -10.23 1.01
CA ASP A 767 -23.51 -11.29 1.69
C ASP A 767 -22.67 -12.12 2.69
N GLN A 768 -21.35 -12.00 2.65
CA GLN A 768 -20.45 -12.79 3.49
C GLN A 768 -20.65 -12.45 4.99
N THR A 769 -20.93 -13.49 5.79
CA THR A 769 -21.02 -13.38 7.24
C THR A 769 -19.63 -13.16 7.86
N HIS A 770 -19.54 -12.19 8.77
CA HIS A 770 -18.29 -11.70 9.34
C HIS A 770 -18.37 -11.39 10.85
N ILE A 771 -19.55 -11.49 11.48
CA ILE A 771 -19.77 -11.23 12.93
C ILE A 771 -20.27 -12.50 13.63
N GLY A 772 -19.59 -12.89 14.71
CA GLY A 772 -20.01 -14.00 15.57
C GLY A 772 -19.35 -15.34 15.30
N TYR A 773 -18.11 -15.34 14.81
CA TYR A 773 -17.32 -16.56 14.66
C TYR A 773 -16.96 -17.16 16.01
N THR A 774 -17.22 -18.46 16.19
CA THR A 774 -16.85 -19.23 17.39
C THR A 774 -15.80 -20.31 17.13
N ASN A 775 -15.48 -20.58 15.86
CA ASN A 775 -14.40 -21.48 15.43
C ASN A 775 -13.73 -20.90 14.17
N TRP A 776 -13.07 -21.73 13.35
CA TRP A 776 -12.42 -21.29 12.11
C TRP A 776 -13.42 -20.92 11.00
N GLN A 777 -14.59 -21.58 10.98
CA GLN A 777 -15.62 -21.48 9.95
C GLN A 777 -16.64 -20.38 10.25
N GLN A 778 -17.22 -19.82 9.17
CA GLN A 778 -18.25 -18.79 9.22
C GLN A 778 -19.56 -19.27 9.88
N PRO A 779 -20.25 -18.40 10.63
CA PRO A 779 -21.58 -18.70 11.14
C PRO A 779 -22.61 -18.68 10.01
N ALA A 780 -23.77 -19.30 10.22
CA ALA A 780 -24.87 -19.27 9.24
C ALA A 780 -25.49 -17.87 9.05
N SER A 781 -25.28 -16.96 10.01
CA SER A 781 -25.72 -15.57 9.97
C SER A 781 -24.85 -14.71 10.90
N ASN A 782 -24.75 -13.41 10.61
CA ASN A 782 -24.14 -12.46 11.55
C ASN A 782 -24.88 -12.49 12.89
N SER A 783 -24.18 -12.57 14.02
CA SER A 783 -24.81 -12.58 15.34
C SER A 783 -24.33 -11.44 16.25
N MET A 784 -25.29 -10.79 16.91
CA MET A 784 -25.03 -9.69 17.82
C MET A 784 -24.29 -10.20 19.08
N PRO A 785 -23.15 -9.59 19.48
CA PRO A 785 -22.51 -9.89 20.76
C PRO A 785 -23.46 -9.68 21.95
N ALA A 786 -23.34 -10.52 22.98
CA ALA A 786 -24.18 -10.41 24.17
C ALA A 786 -23.96 -9.06 24.90
N GLN A 787 -25.05 -8.40 25.26
CA GLN A 787 -25.01 -7.15 26.02
C GLN A 787 -25.30 -7.40 27.50
N GLN A 788 -24.58 -6.69 28.36
CA GLN A 788 -24.71 -6.75 29.81
C GLN A 788 -25.43 -5.51 30.32
N TYR A 789 -26.31 -5.69 31.31
CA TYR A 789 -27.01 -4.59 31.98
C TYR A 789 -26.68 -4.63 33.47
N PRO A 790 -26.36 -3.47 34.10
CA PRO A 790 -26.09 -3.43 35.53
C PRO A 790 -27.36 -3.79 36.31
N ALA A 791 -27.19 -4.42 37.47
CA ALA A 791 -28.31 -4.64 38.39
C ALA A 791 -28.93 -3.29 38.80
N LYS A 792 -30.26 -3.18 38.76
CA LYS A 792 -30.97 -1.96 39.17
C LYS A 792 -30.74 -1.70 40.66
N ASN A 793 -29.94 -0.69 40.99
CA ASN A 793 -29.65 -0.32 42.37
C ASN A 793 -29.89 1.18 42.59
N THR A 794 -31.08 1.54 43.09
CA THR A 794 -31.57 2.92 43.09
C THR A 794 -30.85 3.84 44.08
N ASN A 795 -30.09 3.29 45.05
CA ASN A 795 -29.48 4.05 46.15
C ASN A 795 -27.95 3.84 46.28
N SER A 796 -27.26 3.37 45.23
CA SER A 796 -25.80 3.21 45.28
C SER A 796 -25.07 4.55 45.08
N PRO A 797 -24.06 4.88 45.91
CA PRO A 797 -23.26 6.09 45.70
C PRO A 797 -22.45 6.01 44.39
N PRO A 798 -22.06 7.16 43.80
CA PRO A 798 -21.16 7.19 42.66
C PRO A 798 -19.85 6.44 42.93
N GLY A 799 -19.30 5.83 41.89
CA GLY A 799 -18.00 5.18 41.95
C GLY A 799 -16.88 6.02 41.35
N VAL A 800 -15.65 5.66 41.69
CA VAL A 800 -14.42 6.20 41.11
C VAL A 800 -13.62 5.05 40.54
N TYR A 801 -13.11 5.20 39.32
CA TYR A 801 -12.23 4.25 38.64
C TYR A 801 -11.02 5.00 38.08
N VAL A 802 -9.85 4.38 38.08
CA VAL A 802 -8.59 5.07 37.78
C VAL A 802 -7.88 4.40 36.60
N ASP A 803 -7.08 5.18 35.86
CA ASP A 803 -6.16 4.67 34.84
C ASP A 803 -5.33 3.49 35.40
N GLY A 804 -5.11 2.45 34.57
CA GLY A 804 -4.44 1.21 34.96
C GLY A 804 -5.30 0.23 35.73
N GLY A 805 -6.55 0.58 36.05
CA GLY A 805 -7.55 -0.35 36.56
C GLY A 805 -7.31 -0.85 37.98
N SER A 806 -6.59 -0.09 38.80
CA SER A 806 -6.27 -0.46 40.18
C SER A 806 -7.51 -0.52 41.08
N SER A 807 -7.66 -1.61 41.82
CA SER A 807 -8.69 -1.79 42.84
C SER A 807 -8.43 -0.98 44.13
N SER A 808 -7.21 -0.47 44.32
CA SER A 808 -6.83 0.36 45.47
C SER A 808 -6.99 1.86 45.24
N SER A 809 -7.55 2.29 44.11
CA SER A 809 -7.66 3.71 43.72
C SER A 809 -6.30 4.43 43.66
N THR A 810 -5.25 3.72 43.22
CA THR A 810 -3.91 4.29 43.02
C THR A 810 -3.63 4.40 41.53
N LEU A 811 -3.24 5.61 41.08
CA LEU A 811 -2.79 5.83 39.70
C LEU A 811 -1.39 5.22 39.46
N PRO A 812 -1.05 4.88 38.20
CA PRO A 812 0.33 4.59 37.83
C PRO A 812 1.23 5.77 38.22
N GLU A 813 2.47 5.47 38.64
CA GLU A 813 3.42 6.49 39.06
C GLU A 813 3.67 7.50 37.94
N MET A 814 3.60 8.79 38.27
CA MET A 814 3.77 9.87 37.31
C MET A 814 5.17 10.49 37.42
N TYR A 815 5.73 10.82 36.25
CA TYR A 815 7.05 11.40 36.01
C TYR A 815 6.89 12.71 35.23
N PRO A 816 7.89 13.61 35.20
CA PRO A 816 7.92 14.76 34.29
C PRO A 816 7.62 14.43 32.83
N TYR A 817 7.92 13.19 32.43
CA TYR A 817 7.77 12.65 31.08
C TYR A 817 6.53 11.76 30.92
N SER A 818 5.69 11.62 31.95
CA SER A 818 4.49 10.79 31.86
C SER A 818 3.40 11.47 31.02
N PRO A 819 2.63 10.68 30.25
CA PRO A 819 1.42 11.20 29.64
C PRO A 819 0.39 11.57 30.73
N THR A 820 -0.58 12.39 30.34
CA THR A 820 -1.73 12.72 31.21
C THR A 820 -2.47 11.45 31.62
N ARG A 821 -2.85 11.36 32.90
CA ARG A 821 -3.63 10.25 33.47
C ARG A 821 -5.10 10.62 33.58
N TRP A 822 -5.96 9.67 33.95
CA TRP A 822 -7.38 9.95 34.12
C TRP A 822 -8.00 9.21 35.30
N ILE A 823 -9.10 9.79 35.78
CA ILE A 823 -10.01 9.23 36.77
C ILE A 823 -11.42 9.33 36.19
N ASP A 824 -12.15 8.23 36.14
CA ASP A 824 -13.58 8.22 35.81
C ASP A 824 -14.39 8.30 37.11
N ILE A 825 -15.28 9.30 37.19
CA ILE A 825 -16.31 9.41 38.22
C ILE A 825 -17.63 9.00 37.57
N TYR A 826 -18.35 8.04 38.13
CA TYR A 826 -19.48 7.43 37.44
C TYR A 826 -20.68 7.14 38.33
N SER A 827 -21.88 7.21 37.76
CA SER A 827 -23.11 6.94 38.49
C SER A 827 -23.44 5.45 38.53
N LYS A 828 -23.92 5.00 39.70
CA LYS A 828 -24.53 3.66 39.92
C LYS A 828 -26.04 3.72 40.15
N SER A 829 -26.63 4.92 40.13
CA SER A 829 -28.06 5.15 40.30
C SER A 829 -28.59 6.08 39.20
N ASN A 830 -29.91 6.20 39.08
CA ASN A 830 -30.54 7.10 38.10
C ASN A 830 -30.68 8.55 38.62
N THR A 831 -29.97 8.90 39.70
CA THR A 831 -30.07 10.22 40.33
C THR A 831 -28.91 11.11 39.88
N THR A 832 -29.26 12.29 39.40
CA THR A 832 -28.26 13.31 39.07
C THR A 832 -27.44 13.70 40.30
N THR A 833 -26.12 13.59 40.22
CA THR A 833 -25.23 13.77 41.37
C THR A 833 -24.11 14.75 41.02
N LYS A 834 -23.93 15.80 41.83
CA LYS A 834 -22.78 16.71 41.70
C LYS A 834 -21.53 16.06 42.30
N PHE A 835 -20.39 16.39 41.73
CA PHE A 835 -19.09 16.02 42.29
C PHE A 835 -18.15 17.22 42.35
N THR A 836 -17.21 17.15 43.29
CA THR A 836 -16.06 18.05 43.37
C THR A 836 -14.79 17.23 43.52
N VAL A 837 -13.69 17.74 42.98
CA VAL A 837 -12.36 17.16 43.04
C VAL A 837 -11.43 18.19 43.67
N SER A 838 -10.81 17.82 44.77
CA SER A 838 -9.77 18.64 45.42
C SER A 838 -8.47 17.86 45.45
N SER A 839 -7.34 18.54 45.22
CA SER A 839 -6.03 17.93 45.12
C SER A 839 -4.95 18.83 45.73
N ASP A 840 -3.74 18.31 45.86
CA ASP A 840 -2.57 19.12 46.23
C ASP A 840 -2.32 20.22 45.17
N PRO A 841 -1.72 21.38 45.52
CA PRO A 841 -1.63 22.55 44.63
C PRO A 841 -0.93 22.32 43.28
N TRP A 842 -0.02 21.35 43.21
CA TRP A 842 0.71 20.98 41.99
C TRP A 842 0.03 19.88 41.18
N VAL A 843 -1.11 19.35 41.62
CA VAL A 843 -1.90 18.35 40.91
C VAL A 843 -3.07 19.05 40.22
N LEU A 844 -3.11 18.98 38.90
CA LEU A 844 -4.16 19.56 38.07
C LEU A 844 -5.18 18.47 37.70
N ALA A 845 -6.39 18.58 38.23
CA ALA A 845 -7.51 17.68 37.95
C ALA A 845 -8.61 18.45 37.18
N THR A 846 -8.82 18.11 35.90
CA THR A 846 -9.74 18.85 35.02
C THR A 846 -10.80 17.93 34.40
N PRO A 847 -12.11 18.20 34.58
CA PRO A 847 -12.67 19.28 35.40
C PRO A 847 -12.54 18.99 36.91
N SER A 848 -12.43 20.05 37.73
CA SER A 848 -12.35 19.93 39.20
C SER A 848 -13.72 19.88 39.89
N SER A 849 -14.81 20.05 39.14
CA SER A 849 -16.18 19.84 39.61
C SER A 849 -17.10 19.60 38.42
N GLY A 850 -18.26 19.01 38.67
CA GLY A 850 -19.24 18.76 37.62
C GLY A 850 -20.46 18.03 38.13
N GLN A 851 -21.20 17.44 37.19
CA GLN A 851 -22.45 16.74 37.47
C GLN A 851 -22.54 15.46 36.64
N LEU A 852 -22.86 14.36 37.29
CA LEU A 852 -23.22 13.09 36.67
C LEU A 852 -24.72 13.13 36.39
N THR A 853 -25.13 12.93 35.14
CA THR A 853 -26.53 13.03 34.70
C THR A 853 -26.98 11.72 34.04
N PRO A 854 -27.48 10.75 34.82
CA PRO A 854 -27.98 9.50 34.26
C PRO A 854 -29.18 9.67 33.31
N PRO A 855 -29.45 8.71 32.40
CA PRO A 855 -28.86 7.37 32.31
C PRO A 855 -27.86 7.16 31.14
N ASP A 856 -27.50 8.21 30.41
CA ASP A 856 -26.70 8.10 29.19
C ASP A 856 -25.18 8.19 29.47
N LEU A 857 -24.38 8.54 28.46
CA LEU A 857 -22.93 8.73 28.60
C LEU A 857 -22.56 9.86 29.57
N THR A 858 -23.47 10.80 29.85
CA THR A 858 -23.28 11.86 30.85
C THR A 858 -23.44 11.36 32.29
N SER A 859 -23.80 10.08 32.48
CA SER A 859 -23.71 9.38 33.79
C SER A 859 -22.27 9.32 34.33
N ASP A 860 -21.30 9.48 33.46
CA ASP A 860 -19.88 9.37 33.77
C ASP A 860 -19.16 10.65 33.36
N GLN A 861 -18.11 10.99 34.11
CA GLN A 861 -17.26 12.14 33.83
C GLN A 861 -15.80 11.72 34.01
N ARG A 862 -15.00 11.95 32.96
CA ARG A 862 -13.56 11.71 33.01
C ARG A 862 -12.86 12.98 33.45
N VAL A 863 -12.07 12.86 34.51
CA VAL A 863 -11.18 13.90 35.04
C VAL A 863 -9.76 13.58 34.60
N LEU A 864 -9.17 14.47 33.79
CA LEU A 864 -7.78 14.38 33.38
C LEU A 864 -6.88 14.87 34.51
N VAL A 865 -5.81 14.12 34.78
CA VAL A 865 -4.85 14.37 35.86
C VAL A 865 -3.48 14.62 35.26
N SER A 866 -2.95 15.82 35.48
CA SER A 866 -1.58 16.22 35.17
C SER A 866 -0.91 16.88 36.38
N ILE A 867 0.40 17.07 36.31
CA ILE A 867 1.21 17.57 37.41
C ILE A 867 1.99 18.81 36.94
N ASP A 868 1.95 19.88 37.73
CA ASP A 868 2.89 20.99 37.60
C ASP A 868 4.22 20.61 38.26
N TRP A 869 5.11 20.05 37.47
CA TRP A 869 6.41 19.57 37.94
C TRP A 869 7.34 20.66 38.47
N LYS A 870 7.06 21.94 38.19
CA LYS A 870 7.84 23.07 38.74
C LYS A 870 7.54 23.29 40.22
N THR A 871 6.32 22.97 40.65
CA THR A 871 5.86 23.20 42.03
C THR A 871 5.71 21.90 42.82
N ALA A 872 5.72 20.74 42.16
CA ALA A 872 5.67 19.43 42.81
C ALA A 872 6.96 19.09 43.61
N PRO A 873 6.86 18.36 44.74
CA PRO A 873 8.04 17.94 45.52
C PRO A 873 9.08 17.20 44.68
N THR A 874 10.36 17.53 44.85
CA THR A 874 11.48 16.87 44.18
C THR A 874 11.66 15.42 44.67
N GLY A 875 12.08 14.52 43.79
CA GLY A 875 12.27 13.10 44.12
C GLY A 875 10.96 12.31 44.17
N THR A 876 10.94 11.22 44.94
CA THR A 876 9.73 10.38 45.10
C THR A 876 8.84 10.96 46.18
N SER A 877 7.56 11.16 45.86
CA SER A 877 6.54 11.61 46.80
C SER A 877 5.18 10.97 46.49
N THR A 878 4.16 11.29 47.28
CA THR A 878 2.79 10.82 47.04
C THR A 878 1.84 11.97 47.26
N SER A 879 1.04 12.25 46.23
CA SER A 879 -0.05 13.20 46.26
C SER A 879 -1.39 12.51 46.40
N LYS A 880 -2.41 13.29 46.75
CA LYS A 880 -3.79 12.80 46.90
C LYS A 880 -4.76 13.64 46.10
N ILE A 881 -5.73 12.96 45.49
CA ILE A 881 -6.92 13.57 44.90
C ILE A 881 -8.11 13.07 45.70
N MET A 882 -8.90 13.97 46.26
CA MET A 882 -10.15 13.65 46.93
C MET A 882 -11.32 13.95 45.99
N VAL A 883 -12.09 12.92 45.67
CA VAL A 883 -13.34 13.02 44.91
C VAL A 883 -14.50 12.93 45.89
N SER A 884 -15.32 13.98 45.94
CA SER A 884 -16.55 14.03 46.74
C SER A 884 -17.76 13.96 45.82
N ALA A 885 -18.57 12.90 45.93
CA ALA A 885 -19.77 12.70 45.12
C ALA A 885 -20.84 11.93 45.89
N GLY A 886 -22.09 12.39 45.84
CA GLY A 886 -23.24 11.68 46.44
C GLY A 886 -23.14 11.44 47.94
N GLY A 887 -22.45 12.32 48.69
CA GLY A 887 -22.21 12.15 50.13
C GLY A 887 -21.05 11.22 50.48
N THR A 888 -20.30 10.74 49.49
CA THR A 888 -19.15 9.85 49.64
C THR A 888 -17.87 10.56 49.25
N ASN A 889 -16.78 10.30 49.98
CA ASN A 889 -15.45 10.78 49.64
C ASN A 889 -14.56 9.58 49.26
N THR A 890 -13.93 9.65 48.10
CA THR A 890 -12.95 8.67 47.65
C THR A 890 -11.60 9.35 47.46
N THR A 891 -10.57 8.83 48.12
CA THR A 891 -9.20 9.30 47.97
C THR A 891 -8.48 8.47 46.93
N VAL A 892 -8.05 9.12 45.86
CA VAL A 892 -7.16 8.57 44.84
C VAL A 892 -5.72 8.92 45.19
N ILE A 893 -4.85 7.90 45.18
CA ILE A 893 -3.43 8.06 45.45
C ILE A 893 -2.68 8.31 44.15
N VAL A 894 -1.82 9.33 44.14
CA VAL A 894 -1.01 9.72 42.98
C VAL A 894 0.47 9.62 43.35
N PRO A 895 1.13 8.49 43.07
CA PRO A 895 2.57 8.36 43.26
C PRO A 895 3.30 9.29 42.27
N LEU A 896 4.25 10.09 42.75
CA LEU A 896 5.01 11.05 41.95
C LEU A 896 6.50 10.76 42.04
N ARG A 897 7.18 10.93 40.91
CA ARG A 897 8.64 10.91 40.83
C ARG A 897 9.15 12.10 40.04
N ASN A 898 9.39 13.22 40.72
CA ASN A 898 9.95 14.43 40.13
C ASN A 898 11.47 14.27 40.00
N SER A 899 11.90 13.48 39.04
CA SER A 899 13.30 13.26 38.66
C SER A 899 13.45 13.59 37.18
N ASN A 900 14.44 14.42 36.85
CA ASN A 900 14.71 14.86 35.49
C ASN A 900 15.98 14.18 34.97
N THR A 901 16.07 14.02 33.66
CA THR A 901 17.31 13.66 32.98
C THR A 901 18.36 14.76 33.18
N PRO A 902 19.66 14.43 33.10
CA PRO A 902 20.73 15.42 33.02
C PRO A 902 20.50 16.40 31.86
N ALA A 903 20.95 17.64 32.03
CA ALA A 903 20.91 18.64 30.97
C ALA A 903 21.66 18.13 29.73
N GLY A 904 21.02 18.24 28.56
CA GLY A 904 21.61 17.83 27.27
C GLY A 904 21.43 16.34 26.90
N PHE A 905 20.76 15.53 27.72
CA PHE A 905 20.36 14.18 27.29
C PHE A 905 19.35 14.29 26.14
N THR A 906 19.55 13.47 25.09
CA THR A 906 18.60 13.30 23.98
C THR A 906 18.29 11.82 23.80
N GLY A 907 17.01 11.48 23.70
CA GLY A 907 16.57 10.09 23.65
C GLY A 907 15.25 9.82 24.38
N PHE A 908 14.90 8.54 24.49
CA PHE A 908 13.67 8.10 25.15
C PHE A 908 13.83 8.04 26.66
N VAL A 909 12.82 8.50 27.39
CA VAL A 909 12.88 8.59 28.85
C VAL A 909 11.90 7.63 29.50
N GLU A 910 12.35 6.89 30.52
CA GLU A 910 11.50 6.06 31.35
C GLU A 910 10.36 6.87 31.96
N SER A 911 9.15 6.32 31.83
CA SER A 911 7.98 6.77 32.56
C SER A 911 7.12 5.55 32.88
N ASP A 912 6.55 5.47 34.08
CA ASP A 912 5.70 4.33 34.49
C ASP A 912 6.44 3.00 34.30
N LYS A 913 7.74 2.98 34.65
CA LYS A 913 8.66 1.83 34.54
C LYS A 913 8.64 1.15 33.16
N THR A 914 8.43 1.96 32.12
CA THR A 914 8.27 1.49 30.75
C THR A 914 9.00 2.45 29.80
N ILE A 915 9.68 1.88 28.81
CA ILE A 915 10.08 2.60 27.59
C ILE A 915 9.52 1.84 26.39
N SER A 916 8.84 2.54 25.49
CA SER A 916 8.33 1.99 24.24
C SER A 916 8.82 2.85 23.08
N ILE A 917 9.31 2.20 22.02
CA ILE A 917 10.03 2.84 20.91
C ILE A 917 9.52 2.29 19.58
N GLU A 918 9.14 3.17 18.67
CA GLU A 918 8.94 2.82 17.26
C GLU A 918 10.33 2.73 16.57
N PRO A 919 10.61 1.67 15.80
CA PRO A 919 11.98 1.33 15.37
C PRO A 919 12.59 2.34 14.40
N GLU A 920 11.79 3.12 13.67
CA GLU A 920 12.33 4.19 12.81
C GLU A 920 12.92 5.36 13.61
N HIS A 921 12.57 5.48 14.91
CA HIS A 921 13.03 6.55 15.78
C HIS A 921 14.37 6.24 16.46
N PHE A 922 15.29 5.58 15.75
CA PHE A 922 16.66 5.40 16.23
C PHE A 922 17.37 6.75 16.44
N SER A 923 18.32 6.76 17.37
CA SER A 923 19.17 7.92 17.67
C SER A 923 20.34 8.02 16.69
N SER A 924 20.87 6.88 16.27
CA SER A 924 21.87 6.76 15.22
C SER A 924 21.82 5.37 14.60
N ALA A 925 22.43 5.22 13.43
CA ALA A 925 22.60 3.94 12.75
C ALA A 925 24.01 3.84 12.19
N THR A 926 24.55 2.62 12.14
CA THR A 926 25.78 2.30 11.41
C THR A 926 25.44 1.50 10.17
N TYR A 927 26.19 1.73 9.09
CA TYR A 927 26.02 1.06 7.80
C TYR A 927 27.36 0.47 7.34
N SER A 928 27.30 -0.49 6.42
CA SER A 928 28.47 -0.95 5.67
C SER A 928 28.35 -0.54 4.21
N SER A 929 29.39 -0.78 3.40
CA SER A 929 29.32 -0.58 1.95
C SER A 929 28.31 -1.50 1.25
N GLU A 930 27.90 -2.59 1.92
CA GLU A 930 27.04 -3.63 1.34
C GLU A 930 25.64 -3.66 1.95
N ALA A 931 25.46 -3.12 3.15
CA ALA A 931 24.24 -3.29 3.94
C ALA A 931 23.84 -2.00 4.69
N SER A 932 22.54 -1.68 4.59
CA SER A 932 21.89 -0.55 5.27
C SER A 932 20.53 -0.96 5.84
N TYR A 933 19.85 -0.05 6.53
CA TYR A 933 18.47 -0.23 6.97
C TYR A 933 17.52 0.63 6.13
N GLY A 934 16.39 0.06 5.77
CA GLY A 934 15.27 0.75 5.11
C GLY A 934 14.06 0.84 6.04
N ILE A 935 13.37 1.96 5.98
CA ILE A 935 12.12 2.21 6.71
C ILE A 935 10.96 1.95 5.75
N ILE A 936 10.03 1.08 6.14
CA ILE A 936 8.80 0.77 5.40
C ILE A 936 7.65 1.52 6.08
N PRO A 937 7.23 2.70 5.58
CA PRO A 937 6.18 3.50 6.20
C PRO A 937 4.89 2.69 6.29
N GLY A 938 4.19 2.77 7.43
CA GLY A 938 2.89 2.11 7.60
C GLY A 938 2.90 0.58 7.66
N TYR A 939 4.07 -0.07 7.61
CA TYR A 939 4.16 -1.52 7.78
C TYR A 939 3.74 -1.96 9.17
N GLY A 940 2.99 -3.06 9.24
CA GLY A 940 2.62 -3.70 10.50
C GLY A 940 1.46 -2.98 11.19
N ARG A 941 1.61 -2.69 12.49
CA ARG A 941 0.47 -2.42 13.38
C ARG A 941 0.41 -1.00 13.93
N THR A 942 1.55 -0.29 13.92
CA THR A 942 1.74 1.03 14.55
C THR A 942 2.27 2.06 13.56
N LEU A 943 3.56 2.41 13.57
CA LEU A 943 4.11 3.51 12.78
C LEU A 943 4.71 3.03 11.45
N SER A 944 5.64 2.08 11.52
CA SER A 944 6.41 1.58 10.38
C SER A 944 7.12 0.26 10.70
N GLY A 945 7.80 -0.28 9.70
CA GLY A 945 8.74 -1.39 9.83
C GLY A 945 10.15 -0.95 9.48
N VAL A 946 11.18 -1.50 10.15
CA VAL A 946 12.58 -1.28 9.78
C VAL A 946 13.25 -2.61 9.47
N THR A 947 13.86 -2.74 8.29
CA THR A 947 14.47 -4.00 7.82
C THR A 947 15.82 -3.76 7.15
N LEU A 948 16.60 -4.83 7.06
CA LEU A 948 17.92 -4.84 6.41
C LEU A 948 17.78 -4.81 4.87
N PHE A 949 18.60 -4.01 4.20
CA PHE A 949 18.69 -3.90 2.74
C PHE A 949 20.15 -4.01 2.24
N PRO A 950 20.38 -4.53 1.01
CA PRO A 950 19.39 -5.12 0.09
C PRO A 950 18.90 -6.51 0.58
N VAL A 951 17.72 -6.96 0.12
CA VAL A 951 17.10 -8.22 0.59
C VAL A 951 17.89 -9.50 0.29
N MET A 952 18.91 -9.42 -0.58
CA MET A 952 19.80 -10.54 -0.93
C MET A 952 21.09 -10.56 -0.12
N ILE A 953 21.25 -9.64 0.84
CA ILE A 953 22.46 -9.57 1.67
C ILE A 953 22.71 -10.88 2.45
N GLY A 954 23.99 -11.17 2.70
CA GLY A 954 24.41 -12.31 3.53
C GLY A 954 24.05 -12.16 5.01
N THR A 955 24.26 -13.22 5.79
CA THR A 955 24.10 -13.21 7.25
C THR A 955 25.03 -12.16 7.88
N GLN A 956 24.47 -11.32 8.74
CA GLN A 956 25.19 -10.27 9.44
C GLN A 956 25.86 -10.80 10.72
N THR A 957 27.02 -10.23 11.07
CA THR A 957 27.83 -10.64 12.24
C THR A 957 27.97 -9.50 13.24
N PRO A 958 27.06 -9.40 14.24
CA PRO A 958 27.23 -8.47 15.36
C PRO A 958 28.51 -8.78 16.17
N PRO A 959 29.17 -7.77 16.78
CA PRO A 959 28.77 -6.37 16.81
C PRO A 959 29.26 -5.54 15.60
N SER A 960 30.02 -6.13 14.67
CA SER A 960 30.69 -5.41 13.58
C SER A 960 29.79 -5.10 12.38
N SER A 961 28.58 -5.67 12.32
CA SER A 961 27.59 -5.40 11.26
C SER A 961 26.76 -4.13 11.51
N PRO A 962 26.00 -3.65 10.50
CA PRO A 962 25.10 -2.49 10.64
C PRO A 962 24.14 -2.62 11.83
N LYS A 963 24.02 -1.54 12.62
CA LYS A 963 23.16 -1.51 13.81
C LYS A 963 22.30 -0.26 13.88
N LEU A 964 21.20 -0.37 14.59
CA LEU A 964 20.38 0.73 15.06
C LEU A 964 20.69 0.96 16.55
N SER A 965 20.86 2.22 16.96
CA SER A 965 21.15 2.60 18.33
C SER A 965 20.10 3.57 18.86
N TYR A 966 19.59 3.30 20.06
CA TYR A 966 18.55 4.08 20.73
C TYR A 966 19.07 4.56 22.08
N ASN A 967 19.15 5.88 22.25
CA ASN A 967 19.47 6.48 23.54
C ASN A 967 18.25 6.36 24.45
N ILE A 968 18.45 5.79 25.65
CA ILE A 968 17.41 5.63 26.66
C ILE A 968 17.89 6.15 28.02
N PHE A 969 16.97 6.71 28.82
CA PHE A 969 17.25 7.14 30.18
C PHE A 969 16.40 6.38 31.19
N ILE A 970 17.07 5.77 32.17
CA ILE A 970 16.48 4.86 33.17
C ILE A 970 16.55 5.49 34.57
N PHE A 971 15.43 5.52 35.26
CA PHE A 971 15.28 5.88 36.67
C PHE A 971 15.19 4.67 37.60
N THR A 972 14.73 3.51 37.13
CA THR A 972 14.61 2.31 37.96
C THR A 972 15.59 1.21 37.55
N ALA A 973 16.63 1.04 38.36
CA ALA A 973 17.57 -0.07 38.22
C ALA A 973 16.85 -1.41 38.51
N THR A 974 16.94 -2.36 37.58
CA THR A 974 16.26 -3.65 37.67
C THR A 974 16.83 -4.65 36.66
N THR A 975 16.25 -5.84 36.57
CA THR A 975 16.40 -6.70 35.39
C THR A 975 15.27 -6.38 34.42
N ALA A 976 15.57 -5.62 33.37
CA ALA A 976 14.62 -5.25 32.34
C ALA A 976 14.25 -6.45 31.47
N SER A 977 12.98 -6.53 31.06
CA SER A 977 12.54 -7.42 29.99
C SER A 977 12.39 -6.61 28.71
N ILE A 978 13.30 -6.80 27.76
CA ILE A 978 13.33 -6.07 26.49
C ILE A 978 12.66 -6.95 25.44
N THR A 979 11.45 -6.57 25.02
CA THR A 979 10.70 -7.24 23.96
C THR A 979 10.88 -6.50 22.64
N VAL A 980 11.35 -7.23 21.62
CA VAL A 980 11.38 -6.74 20.22
C VAL A 980 10.24 -7.42 19.47
N TYR A 981 9.38 -6.62 18.87
CA TYR A 981 8.29 -7.07 18.02
C TYR A 981 8.74 -7.03 16.56
N CYS A 982 8.66 -8.17 15.88
CA CYS A 982 9.02 -8.35 14.49
C CYS A 982 7.80 -8.66 13.61
N GLY A 983 7.91 -8.46 12.30
CA GLY A 983 6.96 -8.93 11.28
C GLY A 983 6.71 -10.44 11.34
N PRO A 984 5.53 -10.92 10.90
CA PRO A 984 5.19 -12.34 10.90
C PRO A 984 5.80 -13.05 9.67
N SER A 985 7.11 -13.03 9.50
CA SER A 985 7.79 -13.74 8.40
C SER A 985 8.22 -15.14 8.83
N LEU A 986 8.16 -16.12 7.92
CA LEU A 986 8.72 -17.47 8.14
C LEU A 986 10.18 -17.55 7.70
N ASN A 987 10.85 -18.62 8.13
CA ASN A 987 12.20 -18.98 7.69
C ASN A 987 12.18 -19.45 6.23
N THR A 988 12.12 -18.51 5.28
CA THR A 988 12.06 -18.81 3.84
C THR A 988 13.28 -19.56 3.32
N ASP A 989 14.41 -19.48 4.04
CA ASP A 989 15.61 -20.29 3.90
C ASP A 989 15.92 -20.97 5.24
N PRO A 990 15.69 -22.29 5.39
CA PRO A 990 15.86 -22.97 6.67
C PRO A 990 17.32 -23.02 7.16
N SER A 991 18.30 -22.76 6.29
CA SER A 991 19.72 -22.65 6.67
C SER A 991 20.08 -21.29 7.29
N ARG A 992 19.20 -20.29 7.13
CA ARG A 992 19.35 -18.91 7.58
C ARG A 992 18.12 -18.48 8.39
N PRO A 993 17.89 -19.06 9.58
CA PRO A 993 16.70 -18.76 10.37
C PRO A 993 16.69 -17.29 10.81
N LEU A 994 15.51 -16.67 10.75
CA LEU A 994 15.30 -15.28 11.12
C LEU A 994 15.71 -15.03 12.57
N ALA A 995 16.69 -14.15 12.72
CA ALA A 995 17.24 -13.78 14.01
C ALA A 995 17.66 -12.32 14.03
N TYR A 996 17.70 -11.76 15.23
CA TYR A 996 18.29 -10.46 15.51
C TYR A 996 19.24 -10.58 16.71
N ALA A 997 20.01 -9.54 16.99
CA ALA A 997 20.74 -9.43 18.24
C ALA A 997 20.50 -8.07 18.89
N LEU A 998 20.61 -8.01 20.21
CA LEU A 998 20.54 -6.75 20.95
C LEU A 998 21.59 -6.68 22.06
N SER A 999 22.03 -5.48 22.42
CA SER A 999 22.90 -5.24 23.58
C SER A 999 22.53 -3.93 24.27
N LEU A 1000 22.91 -3.82 25.55
CA LEU A 1000 22.97 -2.54 26.25
C LEU A 1000 24.42 -2.06 26.28
N ASP A 1001 24.62 -0.80 25.92
CA ASP A 1001 25.91 -0.11 25.89
C ASP A 1001 26.94 -0.94 25.10
N ASP A 1002 28.14 -1.10 25.65
CA ASP A 1002 29.23 -1.91 25.07
C ASP A 1002 29.14 -3.40 25.46
N GLY A 1003 27.99 -3.85 25.97
CA GLY A 1003 27.74 -5.25 26.31
C GLY A 1003 27.76 -6.17 25.08
N ALA A 1004 28.06 -7.45 25.31
CA ALA A 1004 28.06 -8.45 24.24
C ALA A 1004 26.64 -8.62 23.64
N PRO A 1005 26.49 -8.63 22.29
CA PRO A 1005 25.19 -8.85 21.66
C PRO A 1005 24.58 -10.20 22.02
N VAL A 1006 23.31 -10.19 22.44
CA VAL A 1006 22.52 -11.39 22.71
C VAL A 1006 21.65 -11.69 21.50
N LYS A 1007 21.89 -12.85 20.87
CA LYS A 1007 21.12 -13.33 19.71
C LYS A 1007 19.75 -13.84 20.14
N SER A 1008 18.72 -13.51 19.36
CA SER A 1008 17.34 -13.99 19.49
C SER A 1008 16.88 -14.53 18.14
N GLN A 1009 16.66 -15.85 18.07
CA GLN A 1009 15.94 -16.49 16.97
C GLN A 1009 14.48 -16.63 17.40
N TYR A 1010 13.59 -15.85 16.78
CA TYR A 1010 12.20 -15.72 17.24
C TYR A 1010 11.23 -16.63 16.49
N ILE A 1011 11.63 -17.17 15.33
CA ILE A 1011 10.87 -18.15 14.57
C ILE A 1011 11.54 -19.52 14.69
N PRO A 1012 10.87 -20.53 15.28
CA PRO A 1012 11.37 -21.90 15.30
C PRO A 1012 11.59 -22.46 13.90
N ILE A 1013 12.61 -23.31 13.73
CA ILE A 1013 12.79 -24.08 12.50
C ILE A 1013 11.81 -25.25 12.52
N THR A 1014 11.09 -25.44 11.41
CA THR A 1014 10.16 -26.55 11.21
C THR A 1014 10.45 -27.27 9.88
N ASP A 1015 9.98 -28.51 9.76
CA ASP A 1015 9.96 -29.21 8.47
C ASP A 1015 9.05 -28.42 7.52
N LEU A 1016 9.43 -28.32 6.24
CA LEU A 1016 8.62 -27.70 5.21
C LEU A 1016 7.25 -28.40 5.14
N GLY A 1017 6.18 -27.60 5.11
CA GLY A 1017 4.81 -28.10 5.20
C GLY A 1017 4.26 -28.19 6.63
N THR A 1018 5.09 -27.95 7.64
CA THR A 1018 4.66 -27.79 9.03
C THR A 1018 4.96 -26.37 9.50
N LEU A 1019 4.00 -25.78 10.21
CA LEU A 1019 4.13 -24.43 10.76
C LEU A 1019 4.58 -24.51 12.22
N PRO A 1020 5.32 -23.50 12.73
CA PRO A 1020 5.65 -23.42 14.15
C PRO A 1020 4.41 -23.55 15.04
N SER A 1021 4.53 -24.16 16.22
CA SER A 1021 3.39 -24.32 17.14
C SER A 1021 2.79 -22.98 17.61
N THR A 1022 3.59 -21.92 17.59
CA THR A 1022 3.18 -20.54 17.89
C THR A 1022 2.72 -19.77 16.65
N TRP A 1023 2.65 -20.41 15.47
CA TRP A 1023 2.41 -19.74 14.20
C TRP A 1023 1.07 -19.03 14.16
N MET A 1024 0.01 -19.76 14.53
CA MET A 1024 -1.36 -19.25 14.48
C MET A 1024 -1.55 -17.99 15.34
N GLU A 1025 -0.90 -17.92 16.51
CA GLU A 1025 -0.97 -16.73 17.35
C GLU A 1025 -0.21 -15.55 16.74
N GLY A 1026 0.94 -15.78 16.12
CA GLY A 1026 1.67 -14.72 15.41
C GLY A 1026 0.94 -14.20 14.18
N VAL A 1027 0.24 -15.06 13.44
CA VAL A 1027 -0.67 -14.68 12.35
C VAL A 1027 -1.82 -13.81 12.85
N LYS A 1028 -2.49 -14.24 13.93
CA LYS A 1028 -3.57 -13.47 14.55
C LYS A 1028 -3.07 -12.12 15.05
N PHE A 1029 -1.88 -12.09 15.65
CA PHE A 1029 -1.26 -10.89 16.23
C PHE A 1029 -0.56 -10.00 15.20
N GLN A 1030 -0.31 -10.51 14.00
CA GLN A 1030 0.40 -9.86 12.89
C GLN A 1030 1.85 -9.48 13.25
N GLY A 1031 2.53 -10.39 13.96
CA GLY A 1031 3.93 -10.25 14.35
C GLY A 1031 4.37 -11.24 15.43
N TYR A 1032 5.64 -11.14 15.83
CA TYR A 1032 6.25 -11.95 16.90
C TYR A 1032 6.97 -11.07 17.90
N GLY A 1033 6.64 -11.21 19.18
CA GLY A 1033 7.40 -10.60 20.28
C GLY A 1033 8.42 -11.59 20.84
N ALA A 1034 9.70 -11.25 20.83
CA ALA A 1034 10.75 -12.02 21.50
C ALA A 1034 11.40 -11.18 22.61
N THR A 1035 11.58 -11.77 23.79
CA THR A 1035 11.99 -11.05 25.00
C THR A 1035 13.35 -11.51 25.49
N THR A 1036 14.23 -10.53 25.76
CA THR A 1036 15.55 -10.75 26.37
C THR A 1036 15.62 -10.05 27.71
N LYS A 1037 16.10 -10.74 28.74
CA LYS A 1037 16.29 -10.17 30.08
C LYS A 1037 17.71 -9.64 30.23
N MET A 1038 17.85 -8.39 30.66
CA MET A 1038 19.15 -7.74 30.88
C MET A 1038 19.12 -6.92 32.17
N ALA A 1039 20.20 -6.98 32.94
CA ALA A 1039 20.38 -6.07 34.07
C ALA A 1039 20.61 -4.65 33.53
N ILE A 1040 19.91 -3.67 34.08
CA ILE A 1040 20.03 -2.27 33.71
C ILE A 1040 20.11 -1.41 34.97
N THR A 1041 21.01 -0.43 34.96
CA THR A 1041 21.19 0.53 36.06
C THR A 1041 20.38 1.80 35.81
N ALA A 1042 20.28 2.67 36.81
CA ALA A 1042 19.77 4.01 36.57
C ALA A 1042 20.83 4.86 35.87
N GLY A 1043 20.42 5.66 34.88
CA GLY A 1043 21.31 6.49 34.07
C GLY A 1043 20.96 6.46 32.58
N ALA A 1044 21.84 7.08 31.79
CA ALA A 1044 21.77 7.02 30.32
C ALA A 1044 22.37 5.70 29.83
N HIS A 1045 21.70 5.08 28.86
CA HIS A 1045 22.12 3.84 28.22
C HIS A 1045 21.89 3.93 26.71
N ILE A 1046 22.61 3.10 25.95
CA ILE A 1046 22.37 2.89 24.52
C ILE A 1046 21.86 1.47 24.31
N LEU A 1047 20.63 1.34 23.82
CA LEU A 1047 20.11 0.06 23.33
C LEU A 1047 20.54 -0.12 21.88
N ASN A 1048 21.30 -1.17 21.59
CA ASN A 1048 21.75 -1.51 20.25
C ASN A 1048 20.93 -2.68 19.69
N LEU A 1049 20.57 -2.61 18.41
CA LEU A 1049 19.78 -3.62 17.70
C LEU A 1049 20.39 -3.93 16.34
N TRP A 1050 20.54 -5.21 16.02
CA TRP A 1050 21.04 -5.71 14.74
C TRP A 1050 20.06 -6.71 14.14
N ALA A 1051 19.67 -6.54 12.87
CA ALA A 1051 19.11 -7.64 12.09
C ALA A 1051 20.26 -8.60 11.69
N ILE A 1052 20.08 -9.92 11.91
CA ILE A 1052 21.08 -10.92 11.50
C ILE A 1052 20.79 -11.41 10.07
N GLU A 1053 19.51 -11.59 9.73
CA GLU A 1053 19.10 -12.08 8.41
C GLU A 1053 18.20 -11.05 7.70
N PRO A 1054 18.25 -10.95 6.35
CA PRO A 1054 17.22 -10.26 5.59
C PRO A 1054 15.85 -10.94 5.82
N GLY A 1055 14.78 -10.15 5.79
CA GLY A 1055 13.41 -10.59 6.14
C GLY A 1055 13.05 -10.39 7.61
N VAL A 1056 14.00 -9.97 8.45
CA VAL A 1056 13.68 -9.44 9.79
C VAL A 1056 13.20 -8.00 9.68
N VAL A 1057 11.92 -7.79 9.95
CA VAL A 1057 11.29 -6.47 9.98
C VAL A 1057 10.95 -6.10 11.42
N PHE A 1058 11.65 -5.12 12.01
CA PHE A 1058 11.33 -4.60 13.34
C PHE A 1058 10.07 -3.73 13.27
N GLN A 1059 9.13 -3.91 14.19
CA GLN A 1059 7.90 -3.12 14.30
C GLN A 1059 7.86 -2.26 15.57
N LYS A 1060 8.44 -2.75 16.68
CA LYS A 1060 8.39 -2.06 17.98
C LYS A 1060 9.40 -2.62 18.96
N ILE A 1061 9.88 -1.78 19.87
CA ILE A 1061 10.75 -2.20 20.99
C ILE A 1061 10.09 -1.73 22.29
N VAL A 1062 9.96 -2.64 23.26
CA VAL A 1062 9.42 -2.34 24.59
C VAL A 1062 10.42 -2.79 25.65
N VAL A 1063 10.88 -1.86 26.48
CA VAL A 1063 11.71 -2.12 27.66
C VAL A 1063 10.79 -2.07 28.88
N ASP A 1064 10.48 -3.25 29.43
CA ASP A 1064 9.69 -3.40 30.64
C ASP A 1064 10.58 -3.44 31.88
N LEU A 1065 10.43 -2.44 32.75
CA LEU A 1065 11.10 -2.33 34.03
C LEU A 1065 10.18 -2.75 35.19
N GLY A 1066 9.05 -3.39 34.87
CA GLY A 1066 7.99 -3.83 35.79
C GLY A 1066 6.72 -2.98 35.73
N GLY A 1067 6.51 -2.22 34.65
CA GLY A 1067 5.39 -1.29 34.47
C GLY A 1067 4.53 -1.53 33.24
N VAL A 1068 4.91 -2.46 32.36
CA VAL A 1068 4.12 -2.76 31.15
C VAL A 1068 2.79 -3.42 31.54
N ARG A 1069 1.71 -2.88 30.98
CA ARG A 1069 0.32 -3.31 31.17
C ARG A 1069 -0.19 -4.00 29.90
N THR A 1070 -1.13 -4.93 30.07
CA THR A 1070 -1.69 -5.67 28.94
C THR A 1070 -2.45 -4.75 27.98
N SER A 1071 -2.07 -4.81 26.70
CA SER A 1071 -2.70 -4.13 25.57
C SER A 1071 -2.34 -4.90 24.29
N TYR A 1072 -3.09 -4.69 23.21
CA TYR A 1072 -2.89 -5.41 21.95
C TYR A 1072 -1.72 -4.85 21.12
N LEU A 1073 -1.63 -3.53 21.01
CA LEU A 1073 -0.61 -2.78 20.26
C LEU A 1073 0.64 -2.47 21.11
N GLY A 1074 0.61 -2.84 22.39
CA GLY A 1074 1.63 -2.44 23.36
C GLY A 1074 1.47 -0.99 23.84
N PRO A 1075 2.35 -0.52 24.75
CA PRO A 1075 2.32 0.86 25.21
C PRO A 1075 2.51 1.85 24.04
N PRO A 1076 1.94 3.07 24.12
CA PRO A 1076 2.27 4.14 23.19
C PRO A 1076 3.76 4.48 23.32
N GLU A 1077 4.33 5.09 22.29
CA GLU A 1077 5.73 5.50 22.30
C GLU A 1077 6.01 6.43 23.49
N SER A 1078 7.13 6.19 24.17
CA SER A 1078 7.59 7.01 25.29
C SER A 1078 8.06 8.38 24.81
N VAL A 1079 8.03 9.37 25.70
CA VAL A 1079 8.55 10.70 25.40
C VAL A 1079 10.02 10.60 24.97
N ARG A 1080 10.32 11.20 23.81
CA ARG A 1080 11.65 11.41 23.28
C ARG A 1080 12.00 12.89 23.45
N ILE A 1081 13.09 13.18 24.15
CA ILE A 1081 13.59 14.55 24.36
C ILE A 1081 14.80 14.90 23.50
#